data_AF-A0A162A543-F1
#
_entry.id   AF-A0A162A543-F1
#
_cell.length_a   1.000
_cell.length_b   1.000
_cell.length_c   1.000
_cell.angle_alpha   90.00
_cell.angle_beta   90.00
_cell.angle_gamma   90.00
#
_symmetry.space_group_name_H-M   'P 1'
#
loop_
_entity.id
_entity.type
_entity.pdbx_description
1 polymer ?
#
loop_
_entity_poly.entity_id
_entity_poly.type
_entity_poly.pdbx_seq_one_letter_code
_entity_poly.pdbx_strand_id
1 'polypeptide(L)'
;MSGRGRSGGRFDGARGGGRGDGGRGVGRGDGGRGGGRGDGGRGGGYGGRGGDSGGRGGYAGGAGGRGGGGYPQNAPPPAYGRGGNVPAPVGQPAPRPVVQSPAPAQYTAASSSSAAALSSDVEKMTIGSSSGSSGQEIVVTQQPPAQPPASSKATRLPVRPGYGREGRRCIVRANHFLVKVADNDLHHYDVTIKPEVTNKKVCREIMITLDKTYRQSHLSNKQLAYDGSKSAYTAGPLSFQSKEFIVKLEDKDRGGRKEREFRVSIKFASRPDLHHLRQFLASRQLDVPQETIQLFDVVLRATPSNKNAVVGRSFFNTLFGKGDLGEGLEYWKGFYQSLRPTQMGLSLNVDMSARAFYDPVSVSDFVGKYCKLSDLNRALSDVDRVKVKKALRGIRVEFSHGDYMRRYKVLNISTHPLRQLTFTDETGGTMHVADYFRKKYNINLRYTSLPALNAGTDAKPIYMPMEVCKIVKGQRCAKKLNERQVTNLLKATCQRPIDREASIMEMTRQNGYNGDELVNEFGIQVGREMTSIDARVLNPPRVKYHPTSRESIVEPFVGQWNMIDKKMVNGGVVKSWTCVNFSRNNLDVVHNFCNQLVKMCRSRGMDFNPQPLIPIRAGNARNIANTLNEIERDSRTRLEKEEHLQMLIIVLPDFSGSYGEIKKICETNLGIVSQCCQPKHVFKCNMQYLENLSLKINVKVGGRNNVLVTAPPVVRDCPTIIFGADVTHPPPGEDSSSSIAAVVASMDWPEVTKYRGLYSAQGHREEIIRDLYSTRETEKGVVASGMIRDHLMEFYKKTRYQPRRIIFYRDGVSEGQFNQVLLEEMDAIRKGTSRPTHYHVLYDENKFSADGLQALTNNLTYTYARCTRSVSIVPPAYYAHLTAFRARYYMEGIISDGGSSSSDARATREGSSAVRSVPATTANVKDIQLSFKTLNEGNMLEAAWSCKQGSIEPELVEAIGIREALSWVYSRPWPRVVVETDCLVVAE
;
A
#
# COMPACT_ATOMS: atom_id res chain seq x y z
N MET A 1 41.66 14.92 -39.33
CA MET A 1 41.96 16.06 -40.23
C MET A 1 41.73 17.37 -39.46
N SER A 2 42.01 18.52 -40.07
CA SER A 2 42.02 19.89 -39.49
C SER A 2 40.68 20.33 -38.83
N GLY A 3 40.63 21.33 -37.95
CA GLY A 3 41.68 22.28 -37.52
C GLY A 3 41.38 23.01 -36.19
N ARG A 4 42.15 24.06 -35.86
CA ARG A 4 42.11 24.80 -34.56
C ARG A 4 41.51 26.21 -34.68
N GLY A 5 41.02 26.77 -33.56
CA GLY A 5 40.76 28.21 -33.39
C GLY A 5 40.81 28.67 -31.93
N ARG A 6 41.46 29.81 -31.66
CA ARG A 6 41.33 30.66 -30.44
C ARG A 6 40.41 31.86 -30.80
N SER A 7 40.06 32.87 -29.99
CA SER A 7 40.59 33.48 -28.75
C SER A 7 39.46 34.21 -27.99
N GLY A 8 39.75 34.86 -26.85
CA GLY A 8 38.81 35.77 -26.17
C GLY A 8 39.39 37.19 -25.96
N GLY A 9 38.58 38.12 -25.44
CA GLY A 9 38.98 39.51 -25.12
C GLY A 9 37.97 40.24 -24.23
N ARG A 10 38.44 41.29 -23.52
CA ARG A 10 37.65 42.27 -22.72
C ARG A 10 37.93 43.69 -23.24
N PHE A 11 37.12 44.69 -22.86
CA PHE A 11 37.60 46.00 -22.38
C PHE A 11 36.46 46.83 -21.71
N ASP A 12 36.81 47.97 -21.10
CA ASP A 12 36.02 48.79 -20.15
C ASP A 12 35.55 50.15 -20.74
N GLY A 13 34.73 50.96 -20.03
CA GLY A 13 34.65 52.42 -20.33
C GLY A 13 33.49 53.31 -19.81
N ALA A 14 33.67 53.94 -18.64
CA ALA A 14 33.39 55.36 -18.29
C ALA A 14 32.01 56.12 -18.46
N ARG A 15 31.40 56.45 -17.29
CA ARG A 15 31.02 57.78 -16.70
C ARG A 15 30.21 58.91 -17.44
N GLY A 16 29.24 59.49 -16.71
CA GLY A 16 28.78 60.91 -16.75
C GLY A 16 27.31 61.09 -16.29
N GLY A 17 26.81 62.18 -15.66
CA GLY A 17 27.43 63.37 -15.02
C GLY A 17 26.41 64.48 -14.63
N GLY A 18 26.55 65.14 -13.46
CA GLY A 18 25.72 66.29 -12.97
C GLY A 18 24.47 65.90 -12.14
N ARG A 19 24.02 66.52 -11.02
CA ARG A 19 24.13 67.85 -10.31
C ARG A 19 22.90 68.77 -10.47
N GLY A 20 22.32 69.16 -9.32
CA GLY A 20 21.24 70.15 -9.11
C GLY A 20 20.95 70.24 -7.58
N ASP A 21 20.51 71.40 -7.07
CA ASP A 21 20.57 71.74 -5.63
C ASP A 21 19.41 72.65 -5.14
N GLY A 22 19.21 72.73 -3.81
CA GLY A 22 18.52 73.85 -3.13
C GLY A 22 17.18 73.55 -2.43
N GLY A 23 16.99 74.14 -1.22
CA GLY A 23 15.67 74.33 -0.59
C GLY A 23 15.56 74.02 0.92
N ARG A 24 15.43 75.05 1.77
CA ARG A 24 15.01 74.97 3.19
C ARG A 24 13.74 75.80 3.40
N GLY A 25 12.81 75.42 4.29
CA GLY A 25 11.61 76.23 4.56
C GLY A 25 10.77 75.83 5.80
N VAL A 26 10.82 76.69 6.82
CA VAL A 26 10.16 76.65 8.16
C VAL A 26 8.61 76.73 8.12
N GLY A 27 7.89 76.16 9.11
CA GLY A 27 6.46 76.45 9.39
C GLY A 27 5.91 75.80 10.67
N ARG A 28 5.09 76.51 11.48
CA ARG A 28 4.66 76.11 12.86
C ARG A 28 3.14 75.86 13.01
N GLY A 29 2.76 75.07 14.03
CA GLY A 29 1.54 75.21 14.85
C GLY A 29 0.31 74.38 14.45
N ASP A 30 -0.70 74.15 15.32
CA ASP A 30 -0.77 74.21 16.80
C ASP A 30 -2.04 73.45 17.32
N GLY A 31 -2.08 73.08 18.60
CA GLY A 31 -3.28 72.60 19.34
C GLY A 31 -3.62 71.09 19.26
N GLY A 32 -4.18 70.44 20.28
CA GLY A 32 -4.38 70.90 21.67
C GLY A 32 -5.17 69.97 22.62
N ARG A 33 -4.54 69.59 23.76
CA ARG A 33 -5.10 69.21 25.10
C ARG A 33 -6.00 67.95 25.30
N GLY A 34 -5.67 67.18 26.34
CA GLY A 34 -6.60 66.40 27.20
C GLY A 34 -6.25 64.90 27.39
N GLY A 35 -6.11 64.33 28.60
CA GLY A 35 -5.98 64.96 29.92
C GLY A 35 -6.11 64.01 31.14
N GLY A 36 -5.00 63.67 31.81
CA GLY A 36 -4.93 63.10 33.19
C GLY A 36 -5.18 61.59 33.38
N ARG A 37 -5.01 60.99 34.58
CA ARG A 37 -4.16 61.30 35.76
C ARG A 37 -4.22 60.13 36.77
N GLY A 38 -3.23 60.02 37.68
CA GLY A 38 -3.20 59.06 38.82
C GLY A 38 -2.31 57.83 38.56
N ASP A 39 -1.26 57.43 39.32
CA ASP A 39 -0.61 57.81 40.60
C ASP A 39 -0.70 56.70 41.69
N GLY A 40 0.34 56.60 42.54
CA GLY A 40 0.49 55.64 43.63
C GLY A 40 1.12 54.28 43.26
N GLY A 41 2.20 53.78 43.88
CA GLY A 41 3.20 54.44 44.75
C GLY A 41 3.53 53.70 46.05
N ARG A 42 4.73 53.10 46.12
CA ARG A 42 5.39 52.48 47.32
C ARG A 42 4.67 51.22 47.86
N GLY A 43 5.35 50.32 48.59
CA GLY A 43 6.78 50.21 48.91
C GLY A 43 7.03 49.12 49.99
N GLY A 44 8.28 49.02 50.47
CA GLY A 44 8.64 48.18 51.63
C GLY A 44 9.40 46.89 51.29
N GLY A 45 10.58 46.71 51.88
CA GLY A 45 11.37 45.48 51.75
C GLY A 45 12.41 45.35 52.87
N TYR A 46 12.45 44.17 53.49
CA TYR A 46 13.44 43.70 54.48
C TYR A 46 13.49 42.16 54.38
N GLY A 47 14.61 41.45 54.55
CA GLY A 47 16.00 41.91 54.65
C GLY A 47 16.98 40.81 55.13
N GLY A 48 17.81 40.25 54.25
CA GLY A 48 18.84 39.23 54.56
C GLY A 48 18.29 37.85 54.99
N ARG A 49 19.05 36.76 55.13
CA ARG A 49 20.40 36.33 54.68
C ARG A 49 20.24 34.84 54.29
N GLY A 50 21.05 34.14 53.49
CA GLY A 50 22.32 34.39 52.79
C GLY A 50 22.86 33.00 52.38
N GLY A 51 23.46 32.82 51.19
CA GLY A 51 23.64 31.46 50.64
C GLY A 51 24.52 31.33 49.39
N ASP A 52 25.72 31.89 49.46
CA ASP A 52 26.89 31.65 48.60
C ASP A 52 26.90 32.07 47.09
N SER A 53 28.13 32.33 46.68
CA SER A 53 28.78 32.79 45.46
C SER A 53 28.12 32.64 44.07
N GLY A 54 28.27 33.72 43.29
CA GLY A 54 28.22 33.74 41.83
C GLY A 54 29.04 34.89 41.24
N GLY A 55 29.35 34.82 39.95
CA GLY A 55 30.15 35.81 39.21
C GLY A 55 31.58 35.34 38.86
N ARG A 56 32.31 36.01 37.96
CA ARG A 56 31.96 37.22 37.18
C ARG A 56 32.87 37.36 35.94
N GLY A 57 32.36 38.04 34.91
CA GLY A 57 33.14 38.50 33.73
C GLY A 57 33.14 37.55 32.52
N GLY A 58 33.27 38.03 31.28
CA GLY A 58 33.21 39.41 30.80
C GLY A 58 34.27 39.77 29.73
N TYR A 59 33.79 40.30 28.60
CA TYR A 59 34.53 40.95 27.50
C TYR A 59 35.18 40.10 26.37
N ALA A 60 34.65 40.37 25.17
CA ALA A 60 35.34 40.60 23.88
C ALA A 60 36.05 39.45 23.11
N GLY A 61 35.66 39.32 21.84
CA GLY A 61 36.25 38.45 20.81
C GLY A 61 35.22 38.20 19.70
N GLY A 62 35.49 38.57 18.44
CA GLY A 62 34.44 38.72 17.41
C GLY A 62 34.72 38.03 16.07
N ALA A 63 33.75 38.19 15.17
CA ALA A 63 33.66 37.66 13.79
C ALA A 63 33.51 36.12 13.64
N GLY A 64 32.62 35.61 12.78
CA GLY A 64 31.57 36.31 12.02
C GLY A 64 30.81 35.42 11.02
N GLY A 65 29.85 36.01 10.31
CA GLY A 65 29.38 35.52 9.00
C GLY A 65 28.29 34.46 8.95
N ARG A 66 27.01 34.88 9.03
CA ARG A 66 25.88 34.26 8.30
C ARG A 66 24.70 35.23 8.20
N GLY A 67 24.42 35.72 6.98
CA GLY A 67 23.31 36.63 6.71
C GLY A 67 21.97 35.91 6.59
N GLY A 68 20.90 36.55 7.04
CA GLY A 68 19.51 36.12 6.77
C GLY A 68 18.87 36.98 5.69
N GLY A 69 18.22 36.35 4.71
CA GLY A 69 17.33 37.01 3.76
C GLY A 69 15.90 37.06 4.29
N GLY A 70 15.23 38.21 4.19
CA GLY A 70 13.89 38.43 4.74
C GLY A 70 12.73 37.90 3.87
N TYR A 71 11.55 37.83 4.47
CA TYR A 71 10.28 37.60 3.76
C TYR A 71 9.80 38.91 3.11
N PRO A 72 9.42 38.91 1.82
CA PRO A 72 8.65 40.01 1.23
C PRO A 72 7.18 39.96 1.69
N GLN A 73 6.55 41.13 1.80
CA GLN A 73 5.14 41.29 2.21
C GLN A 73 4.16 41.23 1.02
N ASN A 74 2.86 41.22 1.34
CA ASN A 74 1.76 41.15 0.38
C ASN A 74 1.76 42.31 -0.64
N ALA A 75 1.40 41.99 -1.89
CA ALA A 75 0.88 42.97 -2.86
C ALA A 75 -0.64 42.74 -3.06
N PRO A 76 -1.44 43.80 -3.30
CA PRO A 76 -2.90 43.69 -3.46
C PRO A 76 -3.30 43.17 -4.86
N PRO A 77 -4.53 42.62 -5.00
CA PRO A 77 -5.06 42.20 -6.31
C PRO A 77 -5.45 43.40 -7.19
N PRO A 78 -5.34 43.29 -8.53
CA PRO A 78 -5.76 44.34 -9.46
C PRO A 78 -7.30 44.48 -9.52
N ALA A 79 -7.76 45.70 -9.81
CA ALA A 79 -9.18 46.06 -9.83
C ALA A 79 -9.89 45.73 -11.17
N TYR A 80 -11.22 45.64 -11.11
CA TYR A 80 -12.08 45.39 -12.27
C TYR A 80 -12.18 46.62 -13.19
N GLY A 81 -11.73 46.50 -14.44
CA GLY A 81 -12.03 47.46 -15.49
C GLY A 81 -13.34 47.10 -16.22
N ARG A 82 -14.34 48.00 -16.18
CA ARG A 82 -15.47 47.94 -17.12
C ARG A 82 -15.01 48.48 -18.48
N GLY A 83 -15.00 47.62 -19.50
CA GLY A 83 -14.83 48.02 -20.89
C GLY A 83 -15.77 47.18 -21.76
N GLY A 84 -16.81 47.80 -22.31
CA GLY A 84 -17.73 47.13 -23.23
C GLY A 84 -17.26 47.28 -24.67
N ASN A 85 -17.33 46.20 -25.46
CA ASN A 85 -17.25 46.28 -26.91
C ASN A 85 -18.04 45.11 -27.53
N VAL A 86 -18.81 45.38 -28.58
CA VAL A 86 -19.73 44.42 -29.22
C VAL A 86 -19.25 44.08 -30.62
N PRO A 87 -19.02 42.80 -30.95
CA PRO A 87 -18.91 42.34 -32.34
C PRO A 87 -20.27 41.97 -32.94
N ALA A 88 -20.50 42.35 -34.20
CA ALA A 88 -21.68 41.99 -34.99
C ALA A 88 -21.56 40.57 -35.59
N PRO A 89 -22.67 39.94 -36.07
CA PRO A 89 -22.67 38.52 -36.45
C PRO A 89 -22.17 38.25 -37.88
N VAL A 90 -21.40 37.16 -38.02
CA VAL A 90 -20.97 36.51 -39.28
C VAL A 90 -20.87 35.00 -38.97
N GLY A 91 -21.26 34.05 -39.81
CA GLY A 91 -21.95 34.06 -41.11
C GLY A 91 -22.03 32.59 -41.59
N GLN A 92 -23.14 32.16 -42.22
CA GLN A 92 -23.35 30.73 -42.54
C GLN A 92 -22.58 30.29 -43.82
N PRO A 93 -21.86 29.15 -43.79
CA PRO A 93 -21.45 28.41 -44.99
C PRO A 93 -22.56 27.46 -45.47
N ALA A 94 -22.77 27.38 -46.80
CA ALA A 94 -23.75 26.51 -47.42
C ALA A 94 -23.20 25.09 -47.75
N PRO A 95 -24.05 24.06 -47.95
CA PRO A 95 -23.61 22.66 -48.08
C PRO A 95 -23.58 22.12 -49.52
N ARG A 96 -22.65 21.18 -49.81
CA ARG A 96 -22.71 20.05 -50.79
C ARG A 96 -21.30 19.43 -50.98
N PRO A 97 -21.14 18.26 -51.65
CA PRO A 97 -22.15 17.30 -52.10
C PRO A 97 -22.02 15.90 -51.45
N VAL A 98 -23.00 15.03 -51.74
CA VAL A 98 -22.94 13.58 -51.45
C VAL A 98 -22.76 12.83 -52.76
N VAL A 99 -21.97 11.75 -52.76
CA VAL A 99 -21.91 10.76 -53.85
C VAL A 99 -22.39 9.42 -53.33
N GLN A 100 -23.26 8.75 -54.09
CA GLN A 100 -23.87 7.47 -53.74
C GLN A 100 -23.11 6.29 -54.32
N SER A 101 -23.30 5.11 -53.74
CA SER A 101 -23.25 3.82 -54.44
C SER A 101 -24.26 2.85 -53.79
N PRO A 102 -24.81 1.88 -54.54
CA PRO A 102 -26.19 1.43 -54.30
C PRO A 102 -26.33 0.14 -53.47
N ALA A 103 -27.55 -0.10 -53.00
CA ALA A 103 -28.03 -1.42 -52.61
C ALA A 103 -28.43 -2.24 -53.87
N PRO A 104 -28.72 -3.55 -53.73
CA PRO A 104 -30.10 -3.89 -53.37
C PRO A 104 -30.21 -4.94 -52.25
N ALA A 105 -31.40 -5.01 -51.66
CA ALA A 105 -31.82 -6.14 -50.82
C ALA A 105 -32.59 -7.17 -51.69
N GLN A 106 -32.86 -8.37 -51.15
CA GLN A 106 -34.23 -8.91 -51.02
C GLN A 106 -34.29 -10.33 -50.43
N TYR A 107 -35.23 -10.53 -49.48
CA TYR A 107 -35.95 -11.76 -49.11
C TYR A 107 -35.14 -13.04 -48.72
N THR A 108 -35.68 -14.05 -48.01
CA THR A 108 -37.05 -14.29 -47.48
C THR A 108 -36.97 -14.90 -46.05
N ALA A 109 -38.09 -15.19 -45.41
CA ALA A 109 -38.19 -15.71 -44.03
C ALA A 109 -38.68 -17.18 -43.95
N ALA A 110 -39.05 -17.63 -42.73
CA ALA A 110 -39.70 -18.91 -42.36
C ALA A 110 -38.79 -20.16 -42.28
N SER A 111 -39.04 -21.16 -41.40
CA SER A 111 -39.88 -21.25 -40.18
C SER A 111 -39.59 -22.55 -39.38
N SER A 112 -40.31 -22.76 -38.26
CA SER A 112 -40.73 -24.08 -37.70
C SER A 112 -39.64 -25.09 -37.30
N SER A 113 -39.42 -25.34 -35.99
CA SER A 113 -39.99 -26.47 -35.20
C SER A 113 -39.02 -27.66 -35.09
N SER A 114 -39.06 -28.56 -34.09
CA SER A 114 -39.98 -28.77 -32.95
C SER A 114 -39.24 -29.45 -31.78
N ALA A 115 -39.84 -29.43 -30.59
CA ALA A 115 -39.29 -30.02 -29.36
C ALA A 115 -39.60 -31.52 -29.20
N ALA A 116 -38.65 -32.26 -28.60
CA ALA A 116 -38.83 -33.50 -27.82
C ALA A 116 -37.47 -33.91 -27.18
N ALA A 117 -37.35 -34.81 -26.22
CA ALA A 117 -38.02 -34.97 -24.91
C ALA A 117 -37.41 -36.20 -24.20
N LEU A 118 -37.03 -36.10 -22.91
CA LEU A 118 -36.92 -37.21 -21.92
C LEU A 118 -35.85 -38.32 -22.21
N SER A 119 -35.33 -39.12 -21.26
CA SER A 119 -35.42 -39.16 -19.77
C SER A 119 -34.17 -39.82 -19.13
N SER A 120 -34.10 -39.74 -17.79
CA SER A 120 -33.68 -40.81 -16.84
C SER A 120 -32.30 -41.50 -16.91
N ASP A 121 -31.41 -41.05 -16.01
CA ASP A 121 -30.96 -41.79 -14.80
C ASP A 121 -29.96 -42.99 -14.77
N VAL A 122 -29.12 -42.93 -13.71
CA VAL A 122 -28.55 -44.03 -12.87
C VAL A 122 -27.26 -44.79 -13.28
N GLU A 123 -26.16 -44.34 -12.62
CA GLU A 123 -25.11 -45.11 -11.90
C GLU A 123 -24.02 -46.02 -12.55
N LYS A 124 -22.82 -45.88 -11.92
CA LYS A 124 -21.84 -46.90 -11.46
C LYS A 124 -20.63 -47.34 -12.34
N MET A 125 -19.46 -47.16 -11.68
CA MET A 125 -18.28 -48.05 -11.57
C MET A 125 -17.22 -48.20 -12.67
N THR A 126 -16.08 -47.54 -12.42
CA THR A 126 -14.81 -48.19 -12.00
C THR A 126 -14.09 -49.21 -12.90
N ILE A 127 -12.96 -48.79 -13.48
CA ILE A 127 -11.70 -49.53 -13.76
C ILE A 127 -11.79 -50.79 -14.66
N GLY A 128 -11.09 -50.79 -15.80
CA GLY A 128 -10.84 -52.00 -16.60
C GLY A 128 -9.80 -51.78 -17.71
N SER A 129 -8.66 -52.47 -17.64
CA SER A 129 -7.46 -52.21 -18.45
C SER A 129 -7.33 -53.03 -19.75
N SER A 130 -6.77 -52.38 -20.78
CA SER A 130 -5.73 -52.87 -21.71
C SER A 130 -6.02 -53.79 -22.91
N SER A 131 -5.18 -53.58 -23.94
CA SER A 131 -4.75 -54.50 -25.04
C SER A 131 -5.69 -54.72 -26.24
N GLY A 132 -5.08 -55.08 -27.39
CA GLY A 132 -5.76 -55.45 -28.64
C GLY A 132 -5.36 -54.60 -29.85
N SER A 133 -4.57 -55.14 -30.78
CA SER A 133 -4.11 -54.46 -31.99
C SER A 133 -4.72 -55.01 -33.28
N SER A 134 -5.14 -54.14 -34.19
CA SER A 134 -5.03 -54.32 -35.65
C SER A 134 -5.23 -52.97 -36.33
N GLY A 135 -4.70 -52.79 -37.55
CA GLY A 135 -4.71 -51.51 -38.25
C GLY A 135 -5.16 -51.61 -39.70
N GLN A 136 -5.62 -50.49 -40.26
CA GLN A 136 -5.82 -50.28 -41.68
C GLN A 136 -5.55 -48.80 -42.01
N GLU A 137 -4.89 -48.54 -43.13
CA GLU A 137 -4.64 -47.19 -43.62
C GLU A 137 -5.90 -46.64 -44.32
N ILE A 138 -6.30 -45.40 -43.99
CA ILE A 138 -7.37 -44.68 -44.70
C ILE A 138 -6.89 -43.26 -45.02
N VAL A 139 -7.17 -42.83 -46.25
CA VAL A 139 -6.70 -41.57 -46.86
C VAL A 139 -7.20 -40.35 -46.10
N VAL A 140 -6.28 -39.46 -45.70
CA VAL A 140 -6.62 -38.17 -45.06
C VAL A 140 -6.81 -37.08 -46.12
N THR A 141 -8.06 -36.89 -46.55
CA THR A 141 -8.46 -35.64 -47.21
C THR A 141 -8.54 -34.51 -46.19
N GLN A 142 -7.97 -33.35 -46.53
CA GLN A 142 -7.85 -32.22 -45.60
C GLN A 142 -9.20 -31.52 -45.39
N GLN A 143 -9.69 -31.49 -44.15
CA GLN A 143 -10.62 -30.47 -43.67
C GLN A 143 -9.86 -29.45 -42.80
N PRO A 144 -10.26 -28.16 -42.79
CA PRO A 144 -9.65 -27.17 -41.90
C PRO A 144 -9.89 -27.56 -40.43
N PRO A 145 -8.92 -27.31 -39.52
CA PRO A 145 -9.02 -27.77 -38.15
C PRO A 145 -10.21 -27.12 -37.43
N ALA A 146 -11.17 -27.96 -37.01
CA ALA A 146 -12.26 -27.54 -36.16
C ALA A 146 -11.70 -26.97 -34.85
N GLN A 147 -12.25 -25.84 -34.39
CA GLN A 147 -11.82 -25.21 -33.15
C GLN A 147 -12.03 -26.17 -31.97
N PRO A 148 -11.05 -26.35 -31.07
CA PRO A 148 -11.21 -27.25 -29.93
C PRO A 148 -12.37 -26.75 -29.04
N PRO A 149 -13.26 -27.64 -28.55
CA PRO A 149 -14.44 -27.23 -27.82
C PRO A 149 -14.05 -26.52 -26.51
N ALA A 150 -14.44 -25.25 -26.40
CA ALA A 150 -14.11 -24.43 -25.24
C ALA A 150 -14.73 -25.01 -23.96
N SER A 151 -13.89 -25.28 -22.96
CA SER A 151 -14.30 -25.92 -21.70
C SER A 151 -15.47 -25.19 -21.03
N SER A 152 -16.56 -25.93 -20.78
CA SER A 152 -17.82 -25.44 -20.21
C SER A 152 -17.72 -24.93 -18.76
N LYS A 153 -16.55 -25.06 -18.12
CA LYS A 153 -16.27 -24.54 -16.76
C LYS A 153 -15.52 -23.20 -16.73
N ALA A 154 -15.16 -22.63 -17.88
CA ALA A 154 -14.43 -21.36 -17.94
C ALA A 154 -15.37 -20.15 -17.83
N THR A 155 -15.55 -19.61 -16.62
CA THR A 155 -16.27 -18.33 -16.38
C THR A 155 -15.58 -17.20 -17.16
N ARG A 156 -16.20 -16.74 -18.25
CA ARG A 156 -15.65 -15.66 -19.08
C ARG A 156 -15.90 -14.30 -18.43
N LEU A 157 -14.86 -13.45 -18.42
CA LEU A 157 -14.99 -12.03 -18.11
C LEU A 157 -15.93 -11.35 -19.13
N PRO A 158 -16.85 -10.46 -18.71
CA PRO A 158 -17.74 -9.77 -19.63
C PRO A 158 -16.98 -8.78 -20.51
N VAL A 159 -17.45 -8.62 -21.74
CA VAL A 159 -16.90 -7.69 -22.72
C VAL A 159 -17.18 -6.24 -22.29
N ARG A 160 -16.24 -5.32 -22.56
CA ARG A 160 -16.41 -3.88 -22.30
C ARG A 160 -17.72 -3.38 -22.95
N PRO A 161 -18.69 -2.82 -22.19
CA PRO A 161 -19.99 -2.41 -22.73
C PRO A 161 -19.95 -1.15 -23.61
N GLY A 162 -18.80 -0.49 -23.70
CA GLY A 162 -18.56 0.68 -24.54
C GLY A 162 -17.46 1.59 -23.99
N TYR A 163 -17.31 2.76 -24.60
CA TYR A 163 -16.47 3.84 -24.11
C TYR A 163 -17.33 4.93 -23.48
N GLY A 164 -16.90 5.44 -22.33
CA GLY A 164 -17.57 6.57 -21.69
C GLY A 164 -17.38 7.85 -22.51
N ARG A 165 -18.38 8.73 -22.45
CA ARG A 165 -18.52 9.98 -23.21
C ARG A 165 -18.66 11.21 -22.31
N GLU A 166 -19.00 11.06 -21.03
CA GLU A 166 -19.22 12.17 -20.09
C GLU A 166 -17.93 12.89 -19.67
N GLY A 167 -18.04 14.15 -19.28
CA GLY A 167 -16.92 14.96 -18.79
C GLY A 167 -16.12 15.67 -19.89
N ARG A 168 -15.29 16.63 -19.47
CA ARG A 168 -14.47 17.46 -20.37
C ARG A 168 -13.25 16.68 -20.85
N ARG A 169 -13.08 16.56 -22.17
CA ARG A 169 -11.90 15.89 -22.77
C ARG A 169 -10.59 16.63 -22.45
N CYS A 170 -9.52 15.86 -22.29
CA CYS A 170 -8.14 16.33 -22.19
C CYS A 170 -7.19 15.24 -22.70
N ILE A 171 -5.93 15.60 -22.98
CA ILE A 171 -4.87 14.63 -23.29
C ILE A 171 -4.01 14.47 -22.04
N VAL A 172 -3.69 13.23 -21.68
CA VAL A 172 -2.71 12.89 -20.63
C VAL A 172 -1.59 12.05 -21.23
N ARG A 173 -0.39 12.14 -20.66
CA ARG A 173 0.73 11.24 -21.01
C ARG A 173 0.87 10.18 -19.93
N ALA A 174 0.84 8.92 -20.33
CA ALA A 174 1.07 7.78 -19.45
C ALA A 174 2.54 7.36 -19.50
N ASN A 175 3.07 6.82 -18.40
CA ASN A 175 4.43 6.28 -18.27
C ASN A 175 4.62 4.92 -18.99
N HIS A 176 3.98 4.82 -20.14
CA HIS A 176 3.80 3.66 -21.00
C HIS A 176 4.43 3.98 -22.35
N PHE A 177 5.30 3.11 -22.84
CA PHE A 177 5.95 3.25 -24.14
C PHE A 177 5.43 2.15 -25.06
N LEU A 178 4.85 2.49 -26.22
CA LEU A 178 4.32 1.47 -27.14
C LEU A 178 5.44 0.55 -27.64
N VAL A 179 5.16 -0.75 -27.73
CA VAL A 179 6.12 -1.77 -28.18
C VAL A 179 5.59 -2.42 -29.45
N LYS A 180 6.41 -2.37 -30.51
CA LYS A 180 6.21 -3.14 -31.73
C LYS A 180 7.09 -4.38 -31.68
N VAL A 181 6.62 -5.47 -32.28
CA VAL A 181 7.36 -6.73 -32.42
C VAL A 181 7.28 -7.19 -33.88
N ALA A 182 8.40 -7.67 -34.42
CA ALA A 182 8.48 -8.24 -35.75
C ALA A 182 7.87 -9.67 -35.80
N ASP A 183 7.61 -10.17 -37.01
CA ASP A 183 7.11 -11.52 -37.24
C ASP A 183 8.27 -12.53 -37.28
N ASN A 184 8.93 -12.69 -36.13
CA ASN A 184 10.09 -13.57 -35.98
C ASN A 184 9.65 -14.97 -35.52
N ASP A 185 10.32 -16.01 -36.01
CA ASP A 185 10.20 -17.36 -35.43
C ASP A 185 10.78 -17.35 -34.01
N LEU A 186 10.02 -17.82 -33.00
CA LEU A 186 10.39 -17.74 -31.58
C LEU A 186 10.40 -19.13 -30.95
N HIS A 187 11.45 -19.42 -30.19
CA HIS A 187 11.64 -20.72 -29.55
C HIS A 187 11.87 -20.56 -28.04
N HIS A 188 11.27 -21.45 -27.25
CA HIS A 188 11.43 -21.56 -25.80
C HIS A 188 12.14 -22.87 -25.44
N TYR A 189 13.06 -22.77 -24.50
CA TYR A 189 13.89 -23.86 -24.00
C TYR A 189 13.87 -23.94 -22.47
N ASP A 190 13.65 -25.14 -21.95
CA ASP A 190 13.88 -25.48 -20.55
C ASP A 190 15.39 -25.54 -20.27
N VAL A 191 15.79 -24.95 -19.14
CA VAL A 191 17.17 -24.85 -18.65
C VAL A 191 17.26 -25.50 -17.27
N THR A 192 18.11 -26.52 -17.14
CA THR A 192 18.42 -27.18 -15.86
C THR A 192 19.90 -27.02 -15.54
N ILE A 193 20.20 -26.44 -14.37
CA ILE A 193 21.57 -26.24 -13.86
C ILE A 193 21.84 -27.24 -12.72
N LYS A 194 22.96 -27.97 -12.80
CA LYS A 194 23.45 -28.90 -11.77
C LYS A 194 24.88 -28.54 -11.34
N PRO A 195 25.21 -28.53 -10.03
CA PRO A 195 24.29 -28.64 -8.88
C PRO A 195 23.26 -27.49 -8.84
N GLU A 196 22.14 -27.69 -8.15
CA GLU A 196 21.06 -26.69 -8.12
C GLU A 196 21.52 -25.36 -7.49
N VAL A 197 21.18 -24.25 -8.16
CA VAL A 197 21.55 -22.89 -7.73
C VAL A 197 20.30 -22.08 -7.43
N THR A 198 20.04 -21.81 -6.15
CA THR A 198 18.90 -20.99 -5.70
C THR A 198 19.10 -19.48 -5.93
N ASN A 199 20.32 -19.03 -6.21
CA ASN A 199 20.64 -17.63 -6.44
C ASN A 199 20.56 -17.26 -7.92
N LYS A 200 19.41 -16.70 -8.34
CA LYS A 200 19.16 -16.25 -9.73
C LYS A 200 20.26 -15.38 -10.35
N LYS A 201 21.07 -14.65 -9.57
CA LYS A 201 22.23 -13.90 -10.13
C LYS A 201 23.32 -14.85 -10.63
N VAL A 202 23.64 -15.88 -9.86
CA VAL A 202 24.63 -16.90 -10.26
C VAL A 202 24.10 -17.71 -11.44
N CYS A 203 22.80 -18.02 -11.49
CA CYS A 203 22.20 -18.66 -12.67
C CYS A 203 22.40 -17.84 -13.95
N ARG A 204 22.24 -16.51 -13.89
CA ARG A 204 22.52 -15.63 -15.04
C ARG A 204 24.02 -15.54 -15.35
N GLU A 205 24.89 -15.50 -14.35
CA GLU A 205 26.35 -15.55 -14.56
C GLU A 205 26.80 -16.85 -15.23
N ILE A 206 26.18 -17.99 -14.90
CA ILE A 206 26.37 -19.27 -15.60
C ILE A 206 25.96 -19.14 -17.07
N MET A 207 24.74 -18.65 -17.34
CA MET A 207 24.23 -18.56 -18.73
C MET A 207 24.98 -17.52 -19.59
N ILE A 208 25.47 -16.41 -19.00
CA ILE A 208 26.33 -15.43 -19.70
C ILE A 208 27.68 -16.06 -20.09
N THR A 209 28.24 -16.92 -19.24
CA THR A 209 29.48 -17.65 -19.58
C THR A 209 29.20 -18.74 -20.61
N LEU A 210 28.07 -19.45 -20.53
CA LEU A 210 27.64 -20.42 -21.53
C LEU A 210 27.52 -19.78 -22.92
N ASP A 211 26.82 -18.65 -23.03
CA ASP A 211 26.70 -17.87 -24.27
C ASP A 211 28.10 -17.52 -24.82
N LYS A 212 28.96 -16.88 -24.02
CA LYS A 212 30.31 -16.50 -24.43
C LYS A 212 31.19 -17.67 -24.90
N THR A 213 31.06 -18.85 -24.29
CA THR A 213 31.86 -20.03 -24.65
C THR A 213 31.29 -20.79 -25.84
N TYR A 214 29.96 -20.81 -26.02
CA TYR A 214 29.29 -21.73 -26.94
C TYR A 214 28.44 -21.07 -28.04
N ARG A 215 28.30 -19.74 -28.07
CA ARG A 215 27.44 -19.02 -29.03
C ARG A 215 27.78 -19.31 -30.49
N GLN A 216 29.04 -19.20 -30.86
CA GLN A 216 29.50 -19.48 -32.23
C GLN A 216 29.47 -20.98 -32.59
N SER A 217 29.81 -21.86 -31.63
CA SER A 217 30.00 -23.29 -31.90
C SER A 217 28.72 -24.14 -31.79
N HIS A 218 27.73 -23.69 -31.02
CA HIS A 218 26.55 -24.49 -30.68
C HIS A 218 25.24 -23.71 -30.64
N LEU A 219 25.23 -22.43 -30.28
CA LEU A 219 23.97 -21.66 -30.22
C LEU A 219 23.60 -21.03 -31.58
N SER A 220 24.19 -21.48 -32.68
CA SER A 220 23.92 -20.96 -34.04
C SER A 220 24.12 -19.43 -34.15
N ASN A 221 25.09 -18.90 -33.38
CA ASN A 221 25.37 -17.46 -33.18
C ASN A 221 24.24 -16.62 -32.54
N LYS A 222 23.14 -17.25 -32.09
CA LYS A 222 22.00 -16.61 -31.41
C LYS A 222 22.31 -16.23 -29.97
N GLN A 223 21.59 -15.24 -29.44
CA GLN A 223 21.66 -14.86 -28.01
C GLN A 223 20.53 -15.51 -27.19
N LEU A 224 20.87 -15.98 -25.98
CA LEU A 224 19.92 -16.59 -25.05
C LEU A 224 19.29 -15.56 -24.10
N ALA A 225 18.00 -15.26 -24.29
CA ALA A 225 17.21 -14.47 -23.34
C ALA A 225 16.76 -15.37 -22.17
N TYR A 226 17.39 -15.26 -20.99
CA TYR A 226 17.16 -16.18 -19.85
C TYR A 226 16.47 -15.51 -18.65
N ASP A 227 15.42 -16.13 -18.12
CA ASP A 227 14.64 -15.60 -16.98
C ASP A 227 15.45 -15.52 -15.68
N GLY A 228 16.52 -16.31 -15.56
CA GLY A 228 17.30 -16.48 -14.33
C GLY A 228 16.88 -17.66 -13.46
N SER A 229 16.07 -18.60 -13.98
CA SER A 229 15.56 -19.76 -13.23
C SER A 229 15.53 -21.04 -14.08
N LYS A 230 14.68 -21.10 -15.10
CA LYS A 230 14.38 -22.32 -15.87
C LYS A 230 14.04 -22.08 -17.35
N SER A 231 13.72 -20.86 -17.78
CA SER A 231 13.28 -20.61 -19.16
C SER A 231 14.27 -19.73 -19.90
N ALA A 232 14.76 -20.21 -21.05
CA ALA A 232 15.53 -19.42 -22.01
C ALA A 232 14.80 -19.37 -23.36
N TYR A 233 15.03 -18.30 -24.11
CA TYR A 233 14.40 -18.08 -25.41
C TYR A 233 15.43 -17.67 -26.47
N THR A 234 15.15 -17.94 -27.75
CA THR A 234 15.91 -17.46 -28.91
C THR A 234 14.98 -16.99 -30.04
N ALA A 235 15.49 -16.10 -30.90
CA ALA A 235 14.86 -15.75 -32.17
C ALA A 235 15.34 -16.74 -33.26
N GLY A 236 14.49 -17.70 -33.60
CA GLY A 236 14.79 -18.86 -34.46
C GLY A 236 15.39 -20.05 -33.70
N PRO A 237 15.43 -21.23 -34.34
CA PRO A 237 15.85 -22.48 -33.70
C PRO A 237 17.35 -22.53 -33.41
N LEU A 238 17.69 -23.18 -32.29
CA LEU A 238 19.01 -23.75 -32.04
C LEU A 238 19.22 -25.03 -32.88
N SER A 239 20.48 -25.38 -33.15
CA SER A 239 20.88 -26.58 -33.93
C SER A 239 20.70 -27.92 -33.19
N PHE A 240 20.00 -27.92 -32.05
CA PHE A 240 19.75 -29.11 -31.25
C PHE A 240 18.40 -29.04 -30.51
N GLN A 241 17.77 -30.20 -30.30
CA GLN A 241 16.56 -30.34 -29.48
C GLN A 241 16.87 -30.48 -27.98
N SER A 242 18.02 -31.07 -27.62
CA SER A 242 18.49 -31.22 -26.24
C SER A 242 20.01 -31.32 -26.22
N LYS A 243 20.69 -30.54 -25.37
CA LYS A 243 22.15 -30.63 -25.17
C LYS A 243 22.53 -30.29 -23.72
N GLU A 244 23.60 -30.91 -23.22
CA GLU A 244 24.24 -30.56 -21.95
C GLU A 244 25.57 -29.83 -22.24
N PHE A 245 25.84 -28.78 -21.48
CA PHE A 245 27.03 -27.93 -21.57
C PHE A 245 27.76 -27.93 -20.23
N ILE A 246 29.08 -27.77 -20.25
CA ILE A 246 29.92 -27.65 -19.06
C ILE A 246 30.37 -26.20 -18.93
N VAL A 247 29.98 -25.54 -17.85
CA VAL A 247 30.28 -24.12 -17.60
C VAL A 247 31.14 -24.00 -16.36
N LYS A 248 32.28 -23.32 -16.46
CA LYS A 248 33.18 -23.06 -15.33
C LYS A 248 33.09 -21.60 -14.88
N LEU A 249 32.98 -21.38 -13.57
CA LEU A 249 32.97 -20.05 -12.95
C LEU A 249 33.99 -19.96 -11.81
N GLU A 250 34.69 -18.83 -11.70
CA GLU A 250 35.56 -18.51 -10.57
C GLU A 250 34.74 -18.28 -9.27
N ASP A 251 35.08 -18.98 -8.18
CA ASP A 251 34.45 -18.76 -6.86
C ASP A 251 34.98 -17.48 -6.18
N LYS A 252 34.37 -16.34 -6.50
CA LYS A 252 34.76 -15.01 -5.97
C LYS A 252 34.42 -14.76 -4.49
N ASP A 253 33.75 -15.70 -3.81
CA ASP A 253 33.43 -15.58 -2.38
C ASP A 253 34.39 -16.41 -1.49
N ARG A 254 35.05 -17.45 -2.05
CA ARG A 254 36.13 -18.20 -1.39
C ARG A 254 37.50 -17.76 -1.90
N GLY A 255 38.18 -16.87 -1.17
CA GLY A 255 39.49 -16.30 -1.55
C GLY A 255 40.57 -17.35 -1.82
N GLY A 256 40.71 -17.71 -3.11
CA GLY A 256 41.63 -18.68 -3.70
C GLY A 256 41.03 -19.22 -5.01
N ARG A 257 41.81 -19.33 -6.10
CA ARG A 257 41.33 -19.76 -7.43
C ARG A 257 40.83 -21.21 -7.42
N LYS A 258 39.56 -21.42 -7.07
CA LYS A 258 38.81 -22.66 -7.34
C LYS A 258 37.68 -22.34 -8.31
N GLU A 259 37.81 -22.87 -9.52
CA GLU A 259 36.71 -22.93 -10.47
C GLU A 259 35.63 -23.88 -9.92
N ARG A 260 34.37 -23.51 -10.08
CA ARG A 260 33.23 -24.40 -9.92
C ARG A 260 32.71 -24.76 -11.29
N GLU A 261 32.57 -26.06 -11.53
CA GLU A 261 31.96 -26.61 -12.72
C GLU A 261 30.46 -26.79 -12.51
N PHE A 262 29.67 -26.34 -13.48
CA PHE A 262 28.21 -26.49 -13.54
C PHE A 262 27.85 -27.18 -14.85
N ARG A 263 26.97 -28.18 -14.78
CA ARG A 263 26.35 -28.78 -15.96
C ARG A 263 25.03 -28.10 -16.24
N VAL A 264 24.84 -27.68 -17.48
CA VAL A 264 23.65 -26.94 -17.93
C VAL A 264 23.00 -27.71 -19.07
N SER A 265 21.85 -28.30 -18.82
CA SER A 265 21.02 -28.89 -19.88
C SER A 265 20.07 -27.84 -20.43
N ILE A 266 20.08 -27.65 -21.75
CA ILE A 266 19.13 -26.83 -22.51
C ILE A 266 18.30 -27.78 -23.38
N LYS A 267 16.97 -27.72 -23.30
CA LYS A 267 16.03 -28.57 -24.04
C LYS A 267 14.92 -27.75 -24.65
N PHE A 268 14.56 -28.01 -25.91
CA PHE A 268 13.42 -27.37 -26.55
C PHE A 268 12.12 -27.74 -25.83
N ALA A 269 11.24 -26.76 -25.62
CA ALA A 269 9.97 -26.92 -24.94
C ALA A 269 8.77 -26.56 -25.84
N SER A 270 8.81 -25.40 -26.49
CA SER A 270 7.66 -24.84 -27.23
C SER A 270 8.07 -23.75 -28.24
N ARG A 271 7.15 -23.40 -29.14
CA ARG A 271 7.22 -22.19 -29.99
C ARG A 271 6.09 -21.23 -29.60
N PRO A 272 6.38 -20.09 -28.94
CA PRO A 272 5.35 -19.11 -28.57
C PRO A 272 4.71 -18.44 -29.79
N ASP A 273 3.38 -18.40 -29.83
CA ASP A 273 2.64 -17.96 -31.01
C ASP A 273 2.48 -16.42 -31.08
N LEU A 274 2.98 -15.83 -32.18
CA LEU A 274 2.80 -14.42 -32.54
C LEU A 274 1.50 -14.14 -33.30
N HIS A 275 0.88 -15.15 -33.91
CA HIS A 275 -0.43 -15.04 -34.54
C HIS A 275 -1.52 -14.89 -33.46
N HIS A 276 -1.56 -15.79 -32.46
CA HIS A 276 -2.40 -15.65 -31.25
C HIS A 276 -2.21 -14.27 -30.60
N LEU A 277 -0.98 -13.80 -30.40
CA LEU A 277 -0.73 -12.44 -29.89
C LEU A 277 -1.39 -11.34 -30.74
N ARG A 278 -1.33 -11.42 -32.07
CA ARG A 278 -1.98 -10.47 -32.97
C ARG A 278 -3.51 -10.56 -32.91
N GLN A 279 -4.09 -11.77 -32.87
CA GLN A 279 -5.55 -11.94 -32.75
C GLN A 279 -6.07 -11.46 -31.39
N PHE A 280 -5.31 -11.69 -30.31
CA PHE A 280 -5.63 -11.20 -28.96
C PHE A 280 -5.59 -9.67 -28.87
N LEU A 281 -4.52 -9.03 -29.35
CA LEU A 281 -4.43 -7.56 -29.39
C LEU A 281 -5.50 -6.93 -30.31
N ALA A 282 -5.89 -7.63 -31.38
CA ALA A 282 -7.01 -7.24 -32.24
C ALA A 282 -8.41 -7.52 -31.63
N SER A 283 -8.49 -8.03 -30.39
CA SER A 283 -9.74 -8.42 -29.71
C SER A 283 -10.59 -9.46 -30.46
N ARG A 284 -9.96 -10.26 -31.32
CA ARG A 284 -10.59 -11.37 -32.06
C ARG A 284 -10.50 -12.71 -31.31
N GLN A 285 -9.51 -12.83 -30.43
CA GLN A 285 -9.31 -13.92 -29.49
C GLN A 285 -9.24 -13.34 -28.07
N LEU A 286 -9.75 -14.07 -27.06
CA LEU A 286 -9.97 -13.51 -25.71
C LEU A 286 -9.08 -14.13 -24.63
N ASP A 287 -8.57 -15.34 -24.87
CA ASP A 287 -7.56 -16.00 -24.05
C ASP A 287 -6.18 -15.34 -24.26
N VAL A 288 -5.48 -15.11 -23.15
CA VAL A 288 -4.24 -14.32 -23.12
C VAL A 288 -3.03 -15.19 -23.50
N PRO A 289 -2.22 -14.83 -24.51
CA PRO A 289 -0.97 -15.52 -24.87
C PRO A 289 0.14 -15.21 -23.85
N GLN A 290 -0.02 -15.74 -22.65
CA GLN A 290 0.80 -15.44 -21.48
C GLN A 290 2.28 -15.81 -21.69
N GLU A 291 2.55 -16.92 -22.38
CA GLU A 291 3.92 -17.37 -22.71
C GLU A 291 4.63 -16.39 -23.65
N THR A 292 3.97 -15.97 -24.73
CA THR A 292 4.50 -14.99 -25.70
C THR A 292 4.76 -13.63 -25.04
N ILE A 293 3.87 -13.17 -24.16
CA ILE A 293 4.05 -11.93 -23.40
C ILE A 293 5.21 -12.06 -22.38
N GLN A 294 5.34 -13.22 -21.73
CA GLN A 294 6.43 -13.50 -20.79
C GLN A 294 7.80 -13.56 -21.48
N LEU A 295 7.90 -14.14 -22.68
CA LEU A 295 9.12 -14.14 -23.50
C LEU A 295 9.60 -12.70 -23.73
N PHE A 296 8.72 -11.81 -24.21
CA PHE A 296 9.09 -10.43 -24.48
C PHE A 296 9.42 -9.62 -23.21
N ASP A 297 8.76 -9.90 -22.07
CA ASP A 297 9.14 -9.33 -20.76
C ASP A 297 10.54 -9.82 -20.33
N VAL A 298 10.87 -11.10 -20.54
CA VAL A 298 12.21 -11.66 -20.23
C VAL A 298 13.30 -11.05 -21.11
N VAL A 299 13.08 -10.92 -22.43
CA VAL A 299 14.02 -10.28 -23.37
C VAL A 299 14.31 -8.84 -22.92
N LEU A 300 13.27 -8.02 -22.76
CA LEU A 300 13.41 -6.61 -22.36
C LEU A 300 14.02 -6.43 -20.95
N ARG A 301 14.06 -7.49 -20.12
CA ARG A 301 14.60 -7.46 -18.75
C ARG A 301 15.95 -8.16 -18.61
N ALA A 302 16.47 -8.86 -19.63
CA ALA A 302 17.72 -9.61 -19.55
C ALA A 302 18.92 -8.69 -19.26
N THR A 303 19.17 -7.70 -20.11
CA THR A 303 20.27 -6.73 -19.93
C THR A 303 20.13 -5.90 -18.64
N PRO A 304 18.95 -5.33 -18.29
CA PRO A 304 18.72 -4.71 -16.98
C PRO A 304 19.01 -5.65 -15.79
N SER A 305 18.67 -6.94 -15.89
CA SER A 305 18.92 -7.94 -14.84
C SER A 305 20.39 -8.26 -14.61
N ASN A 306 21.23 -8.02 -15.62
CA ASN A 306 22.67 -8.29 -15.56
C ASN A 306 23.46 -7.05 -15.11
N LYS A 307 23.00 -5.84 -15.48
CA LYS A 307 23.64 -4.56 -15.13
C LYS A 307 23.27 -4.05 -13.71
N ASN A 308 22.09 -4.40 -13.18
CA ASN A 308 21.52 -3.77 -11.99
C ASN A 308 21.14 -4.75 -10.86
N ALA A 309 20.94 -4.24 -9.64
CA ALA A 309 20.40 -5.04 -8.53
C ALA A 309 18.89 -5.25 -8.71
N VAL A 310 18.46 -6.49 -8.94
CA VAL A 310 17.05 -6.84 -9.23
C VAL A 310 16.25 -7.08 -7.94
N VAL A 311 15.05 -6.49 -7.85
CA VAL A 311 14.06 -6.79 -6.81
C VAL A 311 12.67 -6.88 -7.46
N GLY A 312 12.19 -8.10 -7.68
CA GLY A 312 10.92 -8.34 -8.38
C GLY A 312 10.98 -7.86 -9.84
N ARG A 313 10.15 -6.85 -10.16
CA ARG A 313 10.10 -6.16 -11.47
C ARG A 313 10.89 -4.84 -11.50
N SER A 314 11.68 -4.53 -10.46
CA SER A 314 12.46 -3.29 -10.38
C SER A 314 13.98 -3.51 -10.36
N PHE A 315 14.71 -2.54 -10.92
CA PHE A 315 16.16 -2.55 -11.12
C PHE A 315 16.82 -1.34 -10.46
N PHE A 316 17.78 -1.57 -9.55
CA PHE A 316 18.41 -0.52 -8.75
C PHE A 316 19.91 -0.41 -8.99
N ASN A 317 20.43 0.82 -9.04
CA ASN A 317 21.86 1.09 -9.25
C ASN A 317 22.22 2.46 -8.68
N THR A 318 23.43 2.60 -8.10
CA THR A 318 23.94 3.91 -7.65
C THR A 318 24.08 4.94 -8.78
N LEU A 319 24.19 4.48 -10.05
CA LEU A 319 24.23 5.36 -11.22
C LEU A 319 22.95 6.17 -11.42
N PHE A 320 21.79 5.65 -11.02
CA PHE A 320 20.50 6.35 -11.09
C PHE A 320 20.30 7.38 -9.95
N GLY A 321 21.31 7.55 -9.09
CA GLY A 321 21.27 8.37 -7.89
C GLY A 321 21.09 7.55 -6.61
N LYS A 322 21.57 8.11 -5.50
CA LYS A 322 21.48 7.54 -4.15
C LYS A 322 21.38 8.65 -3.09
N GLY A 323 21.03 8.29 -1.86
CA GLY A 323 21.09 9.22 -0.72
C GLY A 323 20.96 8.53 0.63
N ASP A 324 21.27 9.25 1.70
CA ASP A 324 21.29 8.71 3.07
C ASP A 324 19.88 8.48 3.64
N LEU A 325 19.71 7.37 4.37
CA LEU A 325 18.53 7.10 5.21
C LEU A 325 18.89 7.15 6.71
N GLY A 326 20.17 7.22 7.05
CA GLY A 326 20.72 7.16 8.40
C GLY A 326 20.85 5.72 8.93
N GLU A 327 21.54 5.55 10.06
CA GLU A 327 21.73 4.25 10.74
C GLU A 327 22.44 3.20 9.85
N GLY A 328 23.35 3.65 8.97
CA GLY A 328 24.10 2.76 8.07
C GLY A 328 23.31 2.21 6.88
N LEU A 329 22.22 2.89 6.50
CA LEU A 329 21.42 2.60 5.31
C LEU A 329 21.45 3.77 4.33
N GLU A 330 21.57 3.45 3.04
CA GLU A 330 21.35 4.40 1.94
C GLU A 330 20.19 3.91 1.06
N TYR A 331 19.48 4.82 0.39
CA TYR A 331 18.58 4.43 -0.70
C TYR A 331 19.32 4.47 -2.03
N TRP A 332 19.05 3.50 -2.90
CA TRP A 332 19.42 3.56 -4.32
C TRP A 332 18.16 3.83 -5.12
N LYS A 333 18.24 4.72 -6.11
CA LYS A 333 17.21 4.88 -7.13
C LYS A 333 17.29 3.75 -8.16
N GLY A 334 16.25 3.66 -8.98
CA GLY A 334 16.05 2.61 -9.94
C GLY A 334 14.72 2.78 -10.67
N PHE A 335 14.35 1.79 -11.47
CA PHE A 335 13.10 1.79 -12.23
C PHE A 335 12.35 0.47 -12.09
N TYR A 336 11.03 0.55 -12.05
CA TYR A 336 10.12 -0.55 -12.33
C TYR A 336 9.99 -0.73 -13.85
N GLN A 337 9.81 -1.97 -14.30
CA GLN A 337 9.54 -2.31 -15.69
C GLN A 337 8.58 -3.49 -15.76
N SER A 338 7.52 -3.39 -16.58
CA SER A 338 6.68 -4.53 -16.96
C SER A 338 6.13 -4.33 -18.37
N LEU A 339 6.25 -5.35 -19.21
CA LEU A 339 5.49 -5.40 -20.45
C LEU A 339 4.00 -5.67 -20.13
N ARG A 340 3.09 -5.00 -20.84
CA ARG A 340 1.63 -5.08 -20.67
C ARG A 340 0.92 -5.12 -22.04
N PRO A 341 -0.08 -5.99 -22.26
CA PRO A 341 -1.01 -5.81 -23.37
C PRO A 341 -1.96 -4.64 -23.08
N THR A 342 -2.27 -3.85 -24.10
CA THR A 342 -3.21 -2.71 -24.02
C THR A 342 -4.04 -2.63 -25.30
N GLN A 343 -5.09 -1.80 -25.29
CA GLN A 343 -5.89 -1.53 -26.49
C GLN A 343 -5.08 -0.88 -27.64
N MET A 344 -3.93 -0.28 -27.34
CA MET A 344 -3.01 0.30 -28.34
C MET A 344 -1.91 -0.68 -28.79
N GLY A 345 -2.03 -1.97 -28.45
CA GLY A 345 -0.99 -2.98 -28.65
C GLY A 345 -0.19 -3.27 -27.37
N LEU A 346 0.99 -3.89 -27.53
CA LEU A 346 1.92 -4.07 -26.41
C LEU A 346 2.46 -2.71 -25.94
N SER A 347 2.70 -2.59 -24.63
CA SER A 347 3.25 -1.39 -24.02
C SER A 347 4.15 -1.72 -22.85
N LEU A 348 5.31 -1.08 -22.79
CA LEU A 348 6.26 -1.18 -21.68
C LEU A 348 5.93 -0.09 -20.65
N ASN A 349 5.42 -0.49 -19.49
CA ASN A 349 5.26 0.41 -18.34
C ASN A 349 6.62 0.57 -17.64
N VAL A 350 7.07 1.81 -17.46
CA VAL A 350 8.33 2.16 -16.78
C VAL A 350 8.05 3.25 -15.74
N ASP A 351 8.49 3.06 -14.50
CA ASP A 351 8.29 4.07 -13.42
C ASP A 351 9.50 4.19 -12.48
N MET A 352 9.69 5.35 -11.87
CA MET A 352 10.76 5.61 -10.91
C MET A 352 10.53 4.90 -9.58
N SER A 353 11.56 4.23 -9.07
CA SER A 353 11.53 3.50 -7.81
C SER A 353 12.78 3.76 -6.96
N ALA A 354 12.69 3.51 -5.65
CA ALA A 354 13.84 3.51 -4.76
C ALA A 354 13.75 2.34 -3.76
N ARG A 355 14.90 1.85 -3.28
CA ARG A 355 14.97 0.82 -2.24
C ARG A 355 16.16 1.07 -1.31
N ALA A 356 16.03 0.63 -0.05
CA ALA A 356 17.10 0.71 0.93
C ALA A 356 18.15 -0.41 0.73
N PHE A 357 19.41 -0.02 0.81
CA PHE A 357 20.62 -0.85 0.76
C PHE A 357 21.50 -0.53 1.96
N TYR A 358 22.38 -1.46 2.34
CA TYR A 358 23.38 -1.20 3.38
C TYR A 358 24.54 -0.36 2.85
N ASP A 359 24.95 0.63 3.64
CA ASP A 359 26.12 1.49 3.40
C ASP A 359 27.43 0.65 3.44
N PRO A 360 28.28 0.66 2.41
CA PRO A 360 29.49 -0.18 2.33
C PRO A 360 30.68 0.34 3.17
N VAL A 361 30.43 0.60 4.46
CA VAL A 361 31.40 1.07 5.47
C VAL A 361 31.98 -0.07 6.31
N SER A 362 32.92 0.23 7.22
CA SER A 362 33.36 -0.75 8.22
C SER A 362 32.21 -1.11 9.16
N VAL A 363 32.27 -2.29 9.78
CA VAL A 363 31.22 -2.71 10.71
C VAL A 363 31.30 -1.93 12.02
N SER A 364 32.48 -1.46 12.41
CA SER A 364 32.67 -0.45 13.47
C SER A 364 31.91 0.85 13.17
N ASP A 365 32.06 1.42 11.97
CA ASP A 365 31.34 2.64 11.57
C ASP A 365 29.83 2.41 11.54
N PHE A 366 29.39 1.26 11.02
CA PHE A 366 27.98 0.88 11.02
C PHE A 366 27.43 0.84 12.45
N VAL A 367 28.12 0.22 13.40
CA VAL A 367 27.70 0.17 14.81
C VAL A 367 27.68 1.57 15.43
N GLY A 368 28.67 2.42 15.16
CA GLY A 368 28.69 3.83 15.58
C GLY A 368 27.47 4.61 15.06
N LYS A 369 27.21 4.56 13.74
CA LYS A 369 26.06 5.20 13.09
C LYS A 369 24.70 4.66 13.58
N TYR A 370 24.62 3.36 13.84
CA TYR A 370 23.37 2.66 14.19
C TYR A 370 22.99 2.85 15.66
N CYS A 371 23.95 2.74 16.58
CA CYS A 371 23.76 2.96 18.01
C CYS A 371 23.93 4.42 18.44
N LYS A 372 24.37 5.31 17.54
CA LYS A 372 24.67 6.74 17.80
C LYS A 372 25.75 6.93 18.88
N LEU A 373 26.79 6.11 18.82
CA LEU A 373 27.90 6.13 19.78
C LEU A 373 28.97 7.15 19.33
N SER A 374 29.26 8.12 20.20
CA SER A 374 30.35 9.09 20.00
C SER A 374 31.75 8.49 20.21
N ASP A 375 31.82 7.40 20.98
CA ASP A 375 33.04 6.64 21.25
C ASP A 375 32.78 5.14 21.07
N LEU A 376 33.66 4.47 20.35
CA LEU A 376 33.64 3.02 20.10
C LEU A 376 34.59 2.24 21.02
N ASN A 377 35.35 2.93 21.89
CA ASN A 377 36.21 2.30 22.89
C ASN A 377 35.43 1.89 24.16
N ARG A 378 34.21 2.41 24.37
CA ARG A 378 33.29 1.91 25.40
C ARG A 378 32.57 0.62 24.95
N ALA A 379 32.44 -0.35 25.87
CA ALA A 379 31.67 -1.57 25.64
C ALA A 379 30.18 -1.26 25.41
N LEU A 380 29.53 -2.01 24.51
CA LEU A 380 28.10 -1.88 24.22
C LEU A 380 27.24 -2.25 25.44
N SER A 381 26.13 -1.53 25.64
CA SER A 381 25.07 -1.97 26.57
C SER A 381 24.45 -3.28 26.06
N ASP A 382 23.88 -4.13 26.92
CA ASP A 382 23.21 -5.35 26.47
C ASP A 382 22.02 -5.07 25.54
N VAL A 383 21.30 -3.98 25.80
CA VAL A 383 20.21 -3.49 24.94
C VAL A 383 20.74 -3.19 23.53
N ASP A 384 21.88 -2.51 23.42
CA ASP A 384 22.48 -2.17 22.12
C ASP A 384 23.21 -3.36 21.47
N ARG A 385 23.84 -4.23 22.25
CA ARG A 385 24.40 -5.52 21.80
C ARG A 385 23.31 -6.39 21.16
N VAL A 386 22.13 -6.48 21.75
CA VAL A 386 20.97 -7.20 21.17
C VAL A 386 20.44 -6.49 19.92
N LYS A 387 20.38 -5.15 19.88
CA LYS A 387 20.03 -4.40 18.65
C LYS A 387 21.04 -4.67 17.52
N VAL A 388 22.34 -4.59 17.78
CA VAL A 388 23.42 -4.84 16.81
C VAL A 388 23.40 -6.30 16.33
N LYS A 389 23.19 -7.26 17.23
CA LYS A 389 23.01 -8.69 16.88
C LYS A 389 21.84 -8.86 15.90
N LYS A 390 20.68 -8.25 16.18
CA LYS A 390 19.51 -8.25 15.27
C LYS A 390 19.78 -7.49 13.95
N ALA A 391 20.55 -6.40 13.98
CA ALA A 391 20.89 -5.59 12.81
C ALA A 391 21.84 -6.30 11.84
N LEU A 392 22.95 -6.86 12.33
CA LEU A 392 23.99 -7.48 11.51
C LEU A 392 23.68 -8.92 11.07
N ARG A 393 22.86 -9.67 11.82
CA ARG A 393 22.48 -11.05 11.46
C ARG A 393 21.93 -11.12 10.02
N GLY A 394 22.56 -11.97 9.22
CA GLY A 394 22.24 -12.24 7.82
C GLY A 394 23.01 -11.40 6.78
N ILE A 395 23.69 -10.32 7.18
CA ILE A 395 24.47 -9.47 6.28
C ILE A 395 25.78 -10.18 5.88
N ARG A 396 26.26 -10.00 4.65
CA ARG A 396 27.61 -10.41 4.24
C ARG A 396 28.63 -9.29 4.45
N VAL A 397 29.79 -9.65 4.97
CA VAL A 397 30.93 -8.77 5.17
C VAL A 397 32.14 -9.27 4.39
N GLU A 398 32.92 -8.34 3.86
CA GLU A 398 34.29 -8.57 3.40
C GLU A 398 35.21 -8.42 4.61
N PHE A 399 35.93 -9.50 4.93
CA PHE A 399 36.88 -9.59 6.03
C PHE A 399 38.28 -9.68 5.40
N SER A 400 39.16 -8.76 5.80
CA SER A 400 40.46 -8.54 5.17
C SER A 400 41.60 -8.50 6.19
N HIS A 401 42.61 -9.33 6.00
CA HIS A 401 43.84 -9.34 6.81
C HIS A 401 45.04 -9.66 5.92
N GLY A 402 46.00 -8.73 5.83
CA GLY A 402 47.02 -8.77 4.75
C GLY A 402 46.35 -8.80 3.37
N ASP A 403 46.95 -9.53 2.43
CA ASP A 403 46.42 -9.71 1.07
C ASP A 403 45.16 -10.60 1.00
N TYR A 404 44.77 -11.24 2.11
CA TYR A 404 43.64 -12.17 2.15
C TYR A 404 42.32 -11.45 2.41
N MET A 405 41.51 -11.29 1.35
CA MET A 405 40.11 -10.87 1.44
C MET A 405 39.17 -12.05 1.24
N ARG A 406 38.19 -12.21 2.14
CA ARG A 406 37.16 -13.27 2.07
C ARG A 406 35.79 -12.73 2.47
N ARG A 407 34.73 -13.34 1.95
CA ARG A 407 33.34 -12.97 2.28
C ARG A 407 32.68 -13.95 3.24
N TYR A 408 32.10 -13.42 4.30
CA TYR A 408 31.40 -14.18 5.33
C TYR A 408 29.99 -13.65 5.55
N LYS A 409 29.02 -14.54 5.77
CA LYS A 409 27.67 -14.17 6.20
C LYS A 409 27.63 -14.17 7.73
N VAL A 410 27.32 -13.02 8.33
CA VAL A 410 27.25 -12.87 9.80
C VAL A 410 26.07 -13.68 10.34
N LEU A 411 26.36 -14.65 11.22
CA LEU A 411 25.34 -15.48 11.87
C LEU A 411 24.90 -14.85 13.19
N ASN A 412 25.85 -14.35 13.99
CA ASN A 412 25.67 -13.72 15.29
C ASN A 412 26.86 -12.77 15.59
N ILE A 413 26.86 -12.15 16.78
CA ILE A 413 28.03 -11.49 17.39
C ILE A 413 28.36 -12.18 18.73
N SER A 414 29.60 -12.03 19.21
CA SER A 414 30.04 -12.63 20.48
C SER A 414 29.27 -12.06 21.69
N THR A 415 29.22 -12.85 22.77
CA THR A 415 28.65 -12.39 24.06
C THR A 415 29.63 -11.48 24.81
N HIS A 416 30.93 -11.77 24.73
CA HIS A 416 31.97 -11.00 25.42
C HIS A 416 32.70 -10.04 24.48
N PRO A 417 33.25 -8.92 25.00
CA PRO A 417 34.17 -8.03 24.30
C PRO A 417 35.40 -8.76 23.73
N LEU A 418 35.96 -8.26 22.64
CA LEU A 418 37.11 -8.86 21.95
C LEU A 418 38.33 -9.06 22.87
N ARG A 419 38.61 -8.12 23.79
CA ARG A 419 39.67 -8.22 24.81
C ARG A 419 39.55 -9.43 25.75
N GLN A 420 38.36 -10.02 25.86
CA GLN A 420 38.05 -11.17 26.72
C GLN A 420 37.71 -12.42 25.88
N LEU A 421 37.68 -12.30 24.56
CA LEU A 421 37.25 -13.36 23.67
C LEU A 421 38.43 -14.28 23.32
N THR A 422 38.30 -15.56 23.66
CA THR A 422 39.23 -16.63 23.30
C THR A 422 38.67 -17.52 22.20
N PHE A 423 39.55 -18.27 21.55
CA PHE A 423 39.20 -19.36 20.63
C PHE A 423 40.32 -20.41 20.62
N THR A 424 40.00 -21.61 20.14
CA THR A 424 40.97 -22.68 19.87
C THR A 424 41.61 -22.44 18.50
N ASP A 425 42.93 -22.39 18.43
CA ASP A 425 43.67 -22.14 17.19
C ASP A 425 43.96 -23.41 16.37
N GLU A 426 44.72 -23.26 15.29
CA GLU A 426 45.11 -24.33 14.36
C GLU A 426 46.01 -25.41 15.00
N THR A 427 46.58 -25.16 16.19
CA THR A 427 47.41 -26.11 16.96
C THR A 427 46.67 -26.73 18.15
N GLY A 428 45.41 -26.36 18.39
CA GLY A 428 44.64 -26.78 19.57
C GLY A 428 44.83 -25.88 20.79
N GLY A 429 45.68 -24.85 20.71
CA GLY A 429 45.92 -23.90 21.79
C GLY A 429 44.74 -22.94 21.99
N THR A 430 44.44 -22.58 23.24
CA THR A 430 43.47 -21.51 23.54
C THR A 430 44.16 -20.16 23.55
N MET A 431 43.72 -19.23 22.70
CA MET A 431 44.34 -17.90 22.56
C MET A 431 43.27 -16.79 22.46
N HIS A 432 43.60 -15.60 22.95
CA HIS A 432 42.76 -14.40 22.77
C HIS A 432 42.75 -13.94 21.31
N VAL A 433 41.57 -13.55 20.81
CA VAL A 433 41.42 -13.09 19.42
C VAL A 433 42.27 -11.83 19.16
N ALA A 434 42.37 -10.91 20.11
CA ALA A 434 43.22 -9.71 19.96
C ALA A 434 44.71 -10.07 19.81
N ASP A 435 45.21 -11.04 20.59
CA ASP A 435 46.60 -11.50 20.48
C ASP A 435 46.90 -12.25 19.19
N TYR A 436 45.95 -13.04 18.68
CA TYR A 436 46.10 -13.73 17.40
C TYR A 436 46.29 -12.76 16.24
N PHE A 437 45.49 -11.68 16.17
CA PHE A 437 45.65 -10.66 15.12
C PHE A 437 46.95 -9.87 15.25
N ARG A 438 47.38 -9.57 16.48
CA ARG A 438 48.67 -8.94 16.76
C ARG A 438 49.85 -9.84 16.35
N LYS A 439 49.83 -11.12 16.72
CA LYS A 439 50.93 -12.08 16.48
C LYS A 439 50.99 -12.58 15.03
N LYS A 440 49.86 -12.98 14.42
CA LYS A 440 49.84 -13.62 13.09
C LYS A 440 49.73 -12.63 11.92
N TYR A 441 49.18 -11.43 12.15
CA TYR A 441 48.94 -10.44 11.08
C TYR A 441 49.54 -9.06 11.35
N ASN A 442 50.20 -8.85 12.49
CA ASN A 442 50.72 -7.53 12.93
C ASN A 442 49.63 -6.43 13.00
N ILE A 443 48.38 -6.80 13.31
CA ILE A 443 47.25 -5.86 13.41
C ILE A 443 46.97 -5.55 14.89
N ASN A 444 47.35 -4.35 15.32
CA ASN A 444 46.94 -3.79 16.62
C ASN A 444 45.52 -3.22 16.51
N LEU A 445 44.54 -3.99 16.99
CA LEU A 445 43.12 -3.63 16.97
C LEU A 445 42.81 -2.55 18.02
N ARG A 446 42.03 -1.54 17.63
CA ARG A 446 41.69 -0.39 18.48
C ARG A 446 40.45 -0.69 19.33
N TYR A 447 39.38 -1.13 18.68
CA TYR A 447 38.06 -1.26 19.31
C TYR A 447 37.86 -2.58 20.08
N THR A 448 38.80 -2.91 20.97
CA THR A 448 38.85 -4.20 21.70
C THR A 448 37.71 -4.42 22.70
N SER A 449 36.93 -3.39 23.00
CA SER A 449 35.73 -3.44 23.85
C SER A 449 34.45 -3.80 23.09
N LEU A 450 34.46 -3.75 21.75
CA LEU A 450 33.36 -4.24 20.92
C LEU A 450 33.36 -5.78 20.86
N PRO A 451 32.20 -6.43 20.65
CA PRO A 451 32.14 -7.86 20.37
C PRO A 451 32.67 -8.19 18.96
N ALA A 452 33.13 -9.42 18.75
CA ALA A 452 33.42 -9.94 17.42
C ALA A 452 32.15 -10.31 16.66
N LEU A 453 32.22 -10.33 15.33
CA LEU A 453 31.24 -11.02 14.48
C LEU A 453 31.53 -12.52 14.52
N ASN A 454 30.50 -13.37 14.49
CA ASN A 454 30.67 -14.82 14.28
C ASN A 454 30.00 -15.25 12.97
N ALA A 455 30.75 -15.98 12.14
CA ALA A 455 30.28 -16.63 10.91
C ALA A 455 30.42 -18.17 10.93
N GLY A 456 30.93 -18.74 12.02
CA GLY A 456 31.03 -20.18 12.25
C GLY A 456 29.87 -20.72 13.09
N THR A 457 29.81 -22.04 13.25
CA THR A 457 28.90 -22.71 14.20
C THR A 457 29.42 -22.56 15.62
N ASP A 458 28.58 -22.82 16.63
CA ASP A 458 29.01 -22.69 18.02
C ASP A 458 30.11 -23.72 18.41
N ALA A 459 30.16 -24.87 17.73
CA ALA A 459 31.22 -25.87 17.85
C ALA A 459 32.51 -25.54 17.07
N LYS A 460 32.48 -24.57 16.15
CA LYS A 460 33.67 -24.06 15.43
C LYS A 460 33.46 -22.58 15.05
N PRO A 461 33.60 -21.65 16.02
CA PRO A 461 33.35 -20.24 15.79
C PRO A 461 34.38 -19.63 14.85
N ILE A 462 33.97 -18.63 14.09
CA ILE A 462 34.84 -17.82 13.21
C ILE A 462 34.68 -16.37 13.66
N TYR A 463 35.49 -15.97 14.65
CA TYR A 463 35.47 -14.64 15.24
C TYR A 463 36.24 -13.64 14.39
N MET A 464 35.54 -12.60 13.91
CA MET A 464 36.10 -11.52 13.10
C MET A 464 35.90 -10.18 13.83
N PRO A 465 36.96 -9.43 14.16
CA PRO A 465 36.82 -8.09 14.76
C PRO A 465 36.09 -7.13 13.82
N MET A 466 35.19 -6.29 14.36
CA MET A 466 34.36 -5.38 13.56
C MET A 466 35.17 -4.34 12.75
N GLU A 467 36.36 -3.99 13.23
CA GLU A 467 37.28 -3.03 12.64
C GLU A 467 37.86 -3.49 11.29
N VAL A 468 38.10 -4.80 11.14
CA VAL A 468 38.64 -5.44 9.92
C VAL A 468 37.56 -6.08 9.05
N CYS A 469 36.29 -5.70 9.26
CA CYS A 469 35.14 -6.14 8.50
C CYS A 469 34.47 -4.96 7.81
N LYS A 470 34.16 -5.09 6.51
CA LYS A 470 33.45 -4.10 5.69
C LYS A 470 32.15 -4.69 5.16
N ILE A 471 31.07 -3.91 5.09
CA ILE A 471 29.79 -4.41 4.56
C ILE A 471 29.86 -4.49 3.02
N VAL A 472 29.49 -5.64 2.44
CA VAL A 472 29.48 -5.83 0.96
C VAL A 472 28.48 -4.86 0.32
N LYS A 473 28.94 -4.08 -0.67
CA LYS A 473 28.11 -3.13 -1.45
C LYS A 473 26.95 -3.84 -2.16
N GLY A 474 25.80 -3.16 -2.26
CA GLY A 474 24.65 -3.65 -3.05
C GLY A 474 23.81 -4.71 -2.35
N GLN A 475 23.96 -4.87 -1.03
CA GLN A 475 23.06 -5.68 -0.22
C GLN A 475 21.80 -4.89 0.14
N ARG A 476 20.64 -5.35 -0.35
CA ARG A 476 19.32 -4.79 -0.03
C ARG A 476 19.03 -4.95 1.47
N CYS A 477 18.56 -3.89 2.11
CA CYS A 477 17.94 -4.00 3.43
C CYS A 477 16.56 -4.67 3.27
N ALA A 478 16.40 -5.83 3.91
CA ALA A 478 15.14 -6.58 3.92
C ALA A 478 14.29 -6.32 5.19
N LYS A 479 14.83 -5.59 6.16
CA LYS A 479 14.22 -5.36 7.48
C LYS A 479 13.29 -4.13 7.42
N LYS A 480 12.27 -4.10 8.29
CA LYS A 480 11.30 -2.98 8.38
C LYS A 480 12.05 -1.68 8.72
N LEU A 481 11.90 -0.67 7.86
CA LEU A 481 12.47 0.66 8.07
C LEU A 481 11.69 1.42 9.16
N ASN A 482 12.37 2.31 9.90
CA ASN A 482 11.72 3.20 10.87
C ASN A 482 11.02 4.39 10.18
N GLU A 483 10.15 5.10 10.89
CA GLU A 483 9.32 6.19 10.32
C GLU A 483 10.16 7.29 9.63
N ARG A 484 11.35 7.60 10.16
CA ARG A 484 12.28 8.58 9.58
C ARG A 484 12.88 8.07 8.28
N GLN A 485 13.32 6.81 8.24
CA GLN A 485 13.84 6.15 7.04
C GLN A 485 12.75 6.03 5.96
N VAL A 486 11.53 5.65 6.32
CA VAL A 486 10.37 5.62 5.40
C VAL A 486 10.08 7.02 4.86
N THR A 487 10.04 8.04 5.72
CA THR A 487 9.81 9.44 5.30
C THR A 487 10.88 9.94 4.33
N ASN A 488 12.16 9.61 4.57
CA ASN A 488 13.26 10.00 3.68
C ASN A 488 13.23 9.23 2.36
N LEU A 489 12.89 7.94 2.37
CA LEU A 489 12.73 7.13 1.17
C LEU A 489 11.55 7.63 0.31
N LEU A 490 10.43 8.00 0.93
CA LEU A 490 9.28 8.63 0.24
C LEU A 490 9.68 9.99 -0.35
N LYS A 491 10.38 10.86 0.40
CA LYS A 491 10.90 12.14 -0.15
C LYS A 491 11.81 11.96 -1.36
N ALA A 492 12.50 10.81 -1.48
CA ALA A 492 13.36 10.51 -2.63
C ALA A 492 12.58 10.09 -3.90
N THR A 493 11.30 9.70 -3.77
CA THR A 493 10.43 9.23 -4.86
C THR A 493 9.19 10.10 -5.10
N CYS A 494 8.80 10.96 -4.14
CA CYS A 494 7.73 11.94 -4.27
C CYS A 494 8.23 13.19 -5.02
N GLN A 495 8.30 13.07 -6.34
CA GLN A 495 8.56 14.16 -7.29
C GLN A 495 7.23 14.71 -7.84
N ARG A 496 7.19 15.97 -8.29
CA ARG A 496 5.99 16.49 -8.99
C ARG A 496 5.82 15.74 -10.33
N PRO A 497 4.60 15.67 -10.91
CA PRO A 497 4.37 14.92 -12.15
C PRO A 497 5.34 15.28 -13.30
N ILE A 498 5.63 16.56 -13.51
CA ILE A 498 6.57 17.02 -14.54
C ILE A 498 8.03 16.60 -14.26
N ASP A 499 8.48 16.66 -13.00
CA ASP A 499 9.81 16.21 -12.58
C ASP A 499 9.95 14.68 -12.71
N ARG A 500 8.85 13.96 -12.42
CA ARG A 500 8.77 12.49 -12.55
C ARG A 500 8.78 12.07 -14.01
N GLU A 501 8.00 12.74 -14.86
CA GLU A 501 7.99 12.52 -16.30
C GLU A 501 9.39 12.67 -16.90
N ALA A 502 10.06 13.80 -16.64
CA ALA A 502 11.43 14.03 -17.08
C ALA A 502 12.40 12.95 -16.57
N SER A 503 12.23 12.49 -15.32
CA SER A 503 13.04 11.40 -14.74
C SER A 503 12.82 10.06 -15.44
N ILE A 504 11.57 9.71 -15.81
CA ILE A 504 11.25 8.45 -16.51
C ILE A 504 11.71 8.50 -17.97
N MET A 505 11.59 9.65 -18.64
CA MET A 505 12.10 9.87 -20.00
C MET A 505 13.62 9.70 -20.05
N GLU A 506 14.36 10.36 -19.14
CA GLU A 506 15.82 10.23 -19.07
C GLU A 506 16.25 8.80 -18.69
N MET A 507 15.55 8.14 -17.76
CA MET A 507 15.77 6.72 -17.44
C MET A 507 15.59 5.81 -18.66
N THR A 508 14.52 6.03 -19.43
CA THR A 508 14.21 5.24 -20.64
C THR A 508 15.27 5.46 -21.72
N ARG A 509 15.75 6.70 -21.88
CA ARG A 509 16.87 7.06 -22.75
C ARG A 509 18.19 6.41 -22.32
N GLN A 510 18.48 6.37 -21.02
CA GLN A 510 19.68 5.72 -20.45
C GLN A 510 19.65 4.19 -20.57
N ASN A 511 18.48 3.57 -20.46
CA ASN A 511 18.31 2.12 -20.66
C ASN A 511 18.54 1.72 -22.13
N GLY A 512 18.18 2.59 -23.08
CA GLY A 512 18.61 2.48 -24.48
C GLY A 512 18.09 1.24 -25.21
N TYR A 513 16.87 0.76 -24.90
CA TYR A 513 16.32 -0.53 -25.33
C TYR A 513 16.56 -0.87 -26.82
N ASN A 514 16.33 0.07 -27.74
CA ASN A 514 16.48 -0.17 -29.18
C ASN A 514 17.95 -0.19 -29.67
N GLY A 515 18.91 0.06 -28.79
CA GLY A 515 20.35 -0.12 -29.02
C GLY A 515 20.91 -1.40 -28.39
N ASP A 516 20.06 -2.24 -27.80
CA ASP A 516 20.46 -3.53 -27.23
C ASP A 516 20.39 -4.63 -28.30
N GLU A 517 21.45 -5.41 -28.44
CA GLU A 517 21.55 -6.46 -29.48
C GLU A 517 20.45 -7.51 -29.33
N LEU A 518 20.14 -7.94 -28.10
CA LEU A 518 19.15 -8.98 -27.82
C LEU A 518 17.74 -8.48 -28.17
N VAL A 519 17.43 -7.23 -27.82
CA VAL A 519 16.12 -6.61 -28.10
C VAL A 519 15.90 -6.50 -29.62
N ASN A 520 16.96 -6.17 -30.38
CA ASN A 520 16.92 -6.14 -31.84
C ASN A 520 16.88 -7.53 -32.48
N GLU A 521 17.60 -8.53 -31.96
CA GLU A 521 17.58 -9.93 -32.46
C GLU A 521 16.17 -10.53 -32.36
N PHE A 522 15.43 -10.21 -31.29
CA PHE A 522 14.01 -10.56 -31.12
C PHE A 522 13.03 -9.64 -31.88
N GLY A 523 13.53 -8.68 -32.67
CA GLY A 523 12.69 -7.81 -33.50
C GLY A 523 11.81 -6.84 -32.71
N ILE A 524 12.19 -6.48 -31.49
CA ILE A 524 11.40 -5.61 -30.60
C ILE A 524 11.80 -4.15 -30.81
N GLN A 525 10.82 -3.25 -30.91
CA GLN A 525 11.04 -1.80 -30.96
C GLN A 525 10.19 -1.10 -29.90
N VAL A 526 10.84 -0.42 -28.96
CA VAL A 526 10.20 0.38 -27.91
C VAL A 526 10.07 1.83 -28.38
N GLY A 527 8.90 2.44 -28.18
CA GLY A 527 8.66 3.86 -28.44
C GLY A 527 9.59 4.77 -27.62
N ARG A 528 10.01 5.90 -28.21
CA ARG A 528 10.90 6.86 -27.54
C ARG A 528 10.16 7.79 -26.57
N GLU A 529 8.88 8.05 -26.85
CA GLU A 529 8.03 8.97 -26.10
C GLU A 529 6.99 8.25 -25.25
N MET A 530 6.56 8.90 -24.16
CA MET A 530 5.39 8.49 -23.38
C MET A 530 4.12 8.49 -24.24
N THR A 531 3.26 7.51 -24.03
CA THR A 531 2.02 7.37 -24.80
C THR A 531 1.00 8.42 -24.36
N SER A 532 0.59 9.28 -25.29
CA SER A 532 -0.54 10.19 -25.13
C SER A 532 -1.86 9.43 -25.20
N ILE A 533 -2.78 9.73 -24.29
CA ILE A 533 -4.09 9.08 -24.15
C ILE A 533 -5.18 10.15 -24.04
N ASP A 534 -6.27 9.96 -24.78
CA ASP A 534 -7.50 10.74 -24.63
C ASP A 534 -8.18 10.42 -23.29
N ALA A 535 -8.20 11.38 -22.39
CA ALA A 535 -8.83 11.30 -21.08
C ALA A 535 -10.05 12.23 -20.98
N ARG A 536 -10.82 12.06 -19.90
CA ARG A 536 -11.97 12.91 -19.57
C ARG A 536 -11.94 13.28 -18.09
N VAL A 537 -12.12 14.55 -17.79
CA VAL A 537 -12.36 15.06 -16.44
C VAL A 537 -13.86 15.04 -16.20
N LEU A 538 -14.33 14.12 -15.37
CA LEU A 538 -15.73 14.07 -14.94
C LEU A 538 -16.07 15.29 -14.06
N ASN A 539 -17.33 15.70 -14.10
CA ASN A 539 -17.80 16.79 -13.24
C ASN A 539 -17.86 16.31 -11.77
N PRO A 540 -17.53 17.17 -10.79
CA PRO A 540 -17.67 16.84 -9.38
C PRO A 540 -19.16 16.76 -9.00
N PRO A 541 -19.57 15.86 -8.10
CA PRO A 541 -20.93 15.86 -7.57
C PRO A 541 -21.13 17.04 -6.62
N ARG A 542 -22.30 17.68 -6.66
CA ARG A 542 -22.67 18.68 -5.65
C ARG A 542 -22.91 18.00 -4.30
N VAL A 543 -22.34 18.58 -3.25
CA VAL A 543 -22.37 18.07 -1.87
C VAL A 543 -23.35 18.93 -1.04
N LYS A 544 -24.24 18.29 -0.28
CA LYS A 544 -25.26 18.93 0.55
C LYS A 544 -24.87 18.92 2.03
N TYR A 545 -25.14 20.03 2.69
CA TYR A 545 -24.97 20.29 4.13
C TYR A 545 -26.32 20.63 4.79
N HIS A 546 -26.33 20.97 6.08
CA HIS A 546 -27.57 21.31 6.78
C HIS A 546 -28.26 22.54 6.13
N PRO A 547 -29.60 22.60 6.01
CA PRO A 547 -30.31 23.73 5.40
C PRO A 547 -30.01 25.08 6.07
N THR A 548 -29.77 25.10 7.39
CA THR A 548 -29.39 26.32 8.13
C THR A 548 -27.89 26.68 8.01
N SER A 549 -27.19 26.13 7.02
CA SER A 549 -25.84 26.58 6.65
C SER A 549 -25.97 27.80 5.74
N ARG A 550 -25.07 28.78 5.87
CA ARG A 550 -25.02 29.92 4.95
C ARG A 550 -24.61 29.49 3.54
N GLU A 551 -23.87 28.38 3.44
CA GLU A 551 -23.62 27.64 2.20
C GLU A 551 -24.11 26.18 2.38
N SER A 552 -25.37 25.89 2.04
CA SER A 552 -25.99 24.57 2.28
C SER A 552 -25.82 23.57 1.13
N ILE A 553 -25.37 24.02 -0.04
CA ILE A 553 -24.95 23.19 -1.17
C ILE A 553 -23.61 23.71 -1.68
N VAL A 554 -22.69 22.79 -1.98
CA VAL A 554 -21.29 23.05 -2.36
C VAL A 554 -21.01 22.36 -3.69
N GLU A 555 -20.27 23.00 -4.58
CA GLU A 555 -19.67 22.37 -5.75
C GLU A 555 -18.14 22.24 -5.52
N PRO A 556 -17.61 21.02 -5.30
CA PRO A 556 -16.19 20.81 -5.03
C PRO A 556 -15.29 21.24 -6.18
N PHE A 557 -14.23 22.01 -5.90
CA PHE A 557 -13.26 22.44 -6.91
C PHE A 557 -11.97 21.63 -6.81
N VAL A 558 -11.53 21.03 -7.92
CA VAL A 558 -10.36 20.11 -8.00
C VAL A 558 -10.40 19.08 -6.85
N GLY A 559 -11.57 18.45 -6.67
CA GLY A 559 -11.80 17.44 -5.64
C GLY A 559 -11.81 17.94 -4.18
N GLN A 560 -11.73 19.26 -3.90
CA GLN A 560 -11.60 19.80 -2.54
C GLN A 560 -12.69 20.83 -2.18
N TRP A 561 -13.03 20.88 -0.90
CA TRP A 561 -13.89 21.90 -0.29
C TRP A 561 -13.56 22.07 1.21
N ASN A 562 -14.33 22.89 1.93
CA ASN A 562 -14.13 23.16 3.36
C ASN A 562 -15.45 23.10 4.14
N MET A 563 -15.39 23.22 5.48
CA MET A 563 -16.57 23.33 6.36
C MET A 563 -16.90 24.78 6.76
N ILE A 564 -16.25 25.79 6.19
CA ILE A 564 -16.53 27.21 6.50
C ILE A 564 -18.00 27.49 6.18
N ASP A 565 -18.69 28.23 7.05
CA ASP A 565 -20.11 28.60 6.91
C ASP A 565 -21.12 27.43 6.77
N LYS A 566 -20.67 26.20 7.08
CA LYS A 566 -21.43 24.94 6.98
C LYS A 566 -21.66 24.28 8.35
N LYS A 567 -22.83 23.66 8.49
CA LYS A 567 -23.19 22.69 9.55
C LYS A 567 -23.43 21.31 8.94
N MET A 568 -23.10 20.27 9.70
CA MET A 568 -23.22 18.87 9.29
C MET A 568 -24.68 18.48 9.03
N VAL A 569 -24.95 17.65 8.02
CA VAL A 569 -26.33 17.26 7.62
C VAL A 569 -27.13 16.66 8.77
N ASN A 570 -26.49 15.85 9.60
CA ASN A 570 -27.02 15.38 10.86
C ASN A 570 -25.86 15.39 11.89
N GLY A 571 -25.99 16.24 12.91
CA GLY A 571 -25.11 16.24 14.07
C GLY A 571 -25.58 15.23 15.11
N GLY A 572 -24.78 14.20 15.35
CA GLY A 572 -25.03 13.23 16.41
C GLY A 572 -24.86 13.84 17.80
N VAL A 573 -25.44 13.16 18.79
CA VAL A 573 -25.61 13.65 20.17
C VAL A 573 -24.54 13.04 21.08
N VAL A 574 -23.93 13.87 21.95
CA VAL A 574 -22.97 13.43 22.97
C VAL A 574 -23.33 14.03 24.32
N LYS A 575 -24.11 13.29 25.11
CA LYS A 575 -24.48 13.62 26.49
C LYS A 575 -23.35 13.30 27.47
N SER A 576 -22.77 12.10 27.38
CA SER A 576 -21.77 11.58 28.33
C SER A 576 -20.38 11.46 27.67
N TRP A 577 -19.43 12.29 28.13
CA TRP A 577 -18.04 12.23 27.67
C TRP A 577 -17.04 12.56 28.77
N THR A 578 -15.78 12.18 28.58
CA THR A 578 -14.64 12.72 29.37
C THR A 578 -13.34 12.64 28.57
N CYS A 579 -12.22 13.10 29.16
CA CYS A 579 -10.90 13.05 28.57
C CYS A 579 -9.84 12.51 29.56
N VAL A 580 -8.91 11.70 29.06
CA VAL A 580 -7.72 11.25 29.78
C VAL A 580 -6.44 11.68 29.07
N ASN A 581 -5.44 12.08 29.85
CA ASN A 581 -4.15 12.55 29.36
C ASN A 581 -3.01 11.63 29.79
N PHE A 582 -2.45 10.85 28.85
CA PHE A 582 -1.24 10.04 29.09
C PHE A 582 0.05 10.75 28.66
N SER A 583 0.00 12.04 28.31
CA SER A 583 1.15 12.83 27.85
C SER A 583 1.67 13.80 28.91
N ARG A 584 2.86 14.35 28.66
CA ARG A 584 3.48 15.40 29.49
C ARG A 584 2.82 16.79 29.36
N ASN A 585 1.79 16.97 28.53
CA ASN A 585 1.04 18.22 28.47
C ASN A 585 0.36 18.49 29.83
N ASN A 586 0.41 19.75 30.30
CA ASN A 586 -0.36 20.19 31.47
C ASN A 586 -1.88 20.02 31.20
N LEU A 587 -2.64 19.63 32.22
CA LEU A 587 -4.09 19.46 32.16
C LEU A 587 -4.80 20.75 31.72
N ASP A 588 -4.32 21.94 32.09
CA ASP A 588 -4.91 23.21 31.64
C ASP A 588 -4.95 23.34 30.11
N VAL A 589 -3.89 22.87 29.43
CA VAL A 589 -3.80 22.85 27.96
C VAL A 589 -4.77 21.83 27.38
N VAL A 590 -4.96 20.70 28.06
CA VAL A 590 -5.93 19.65 27.67
C VAL A 590 -7.38 20.13 27.89
N HIS A 591 -7.67 20.83 28.98
CA HIS A 591 -8.95 21.47 29.26
C HIS A 591 -9.29 22.52 28.19
N ASN A 592 -8.37 23.44 27.88
CA ASN A 592 -8.57 24.40 26.80
C ASN A 592 -8.81 23.68 25.46
N PHE A 593 -7.98 22.70 25.10
CA PHE A 593 -8.16 21.91 23.87
C PHE A 593 -9.55 21.25 23.80
N CYS A 594 -10.01 20.61 24.88
CA CYS A 594 -11.34 20.00 24.92
C CYS A 594 -12.45 21.06 24.81
N ASN A 595 -12.34 22.19 25.51
CA ASN A 595 -13.30 23.29 25.44
C ASN A 595 -13.41 23.87 24.01
N GLN A 596 -12.29 24.04 23.30
CA GLN A 596 -12.31 24.49 21.90
C GLN A 596 -12.87 23.40 20.96
N LEU A 597 -12.58 22.12 21.22
CA LEU A 597 -13.14 21.00 20.44
C LEU A 597 -14.66 20.90 20.60
N VAL A 598 -15.19 21.01 21.81
CA VAL A 598 -16.65 20.98 22.06
C VAL A 598 -17.33 22.19 21.42
N LYS A 599 -16.74 23.39 21.51
CA LYS A 599 -17.20 24.57 20.78
C LYS A 599 -17.24 24.33 19.26
N MET A 600 -16.23 23.67 18.70
CA MET A 600 -16.18 23.31 17.27
C MET A 600 -17.22 22.24 16.88
N CYS A 601 -17.50 21.25 17.72
CA CYS A 601 -18.57 20.28 17.49
C CYS A 601 -19.94 20.97 17.47
N ARG A 602 -20.22 21.83 18.46
CA ARG A 602 -21.48 22.59 18.58
C ARG A 602 -21.68 23.58 17.44
N SER A 603 -20.64 24.33 17.04
CA SER A 603 -20.75 25.29 15.93
C SER A 603 -21.02 24.61 14.58
N ARG A 604 -20.51 23.38 14.38
CA ARG A 604 -20.78 22.53 13.22
C ARG A 604 -22.10 21.75 13.30
N GLY A 605 -22.89 21.93 14.35
CA GLY A 605 -24.26 21.42 14.46
C GLY A 605 -24.45 20.11 15.22
N MET A 606 -23.43 19.60 15.92
CA MET A 606 -23.61 18.51 16.88
C MET A 606 -24.23 19.00 18.18
N ASP A 607 -25.11 18.21 18.80
CA ASP A 607 -25.37 18.38 20.23
C ASP A 607 -24.26 17.70 21.03
N PHE A 608 -23.57 18.48 21.86
CA PHE A 608 -22.40 18.03 22.59
C PHE A 608 -22.38 18.73 23.95
N ASN A 609 -22.45 17.97 25.04
CA ASN A 609 -22.48 18.48 26.40
C ASN A 609 -21.24 19.37 26.67
N PRO A 610 -21.39 20.64 27.09
CA PRO A 610 -20.27 21.53 27.35
C PRO A 610 -19.36 21.06 28.50
N GLN A 611 -19.86 20.21 29.41
CA GLN A 611 -19.11 19.67 30.54
C GLN A 611 -18.85 18.17 30.39
N PRO A 612 -17.71 17.64 30.86
CA PRO A 612 -17.47 16.20 30.93
C PRO A 612 -18.20 15.58 32.14
N LEU A 613 -18.58 14.32 32.02
CA LEU A 613 -19.28 13.51 33.04
C LEU A 613 -18.44 13.36 34.32
N ILE A 614 -17.14 13.14 34.16
CA ILE A 614 -16.13 13.10 35.22
C ILE A 614 -14.96 14.04 34.85
N PRO A 615 -14.26 14.63 35.83
CA PRO A 615 -13.15 15.55 35.56
C PRO A 615 -12.06 14.95 34.67
N ILE A 616 -11.47 15.79 33.81
CA ILE A 616 -10.36 15.41 32.95
C ILE A 616 -9.15 15.08 33.84
N ARG A 617 -8.56 13.90 33.70
CA ARG A 617 -7.45 13.44 34.54
C ARG A 617 -6.20 13.01 33.77
N ALA A 618 -5.05 13.14 34.43
CA ALA A 618 -3.82 12.51 33.99
C ALA A 618 -3.92 10.99 34.18
N GLY A 619 -3.36 10.23 33.24
CA GLY A 619 -3.36 8.77 33.25
C GLY A 619 -1.94 8.21 33.30
N ASN A 620 -1.76 7.06 33.94
CA ASN A 620 -0.44 6.44 34.04
C ASN A 620 -0.06 5.79 32.69
N ALA A 621 0.84 6.42 31.95
CA ALA A 621 1.29 5.92 30.64
C ALA A 621 2.06 4.57 30.68
N ARG A 622 2.36 4.04 31.87
CA ARG A 622 2.89 2.67 32.07
C ARG A 622 1.81 1.64 32.44
N ASN A 623 0.60 2.06 32.76
CA ASN A 623 -0.53 1.20 33.12
C ASN A 623 -1.83 1.78 32.54
N ILE A 624 -1.93 1.72 31.22
CA ILE A 624 -3.04 2.26 30.44
C ILE A 624 -4.34 1.51 30.76
N ALA A 625 -4.27 0.18 30.90
CA ALA A 625 -5.42 -0.67 31.20
C ALA A 625 -6.14 -0.27 32.50
N ASN A 626 -5.43 -0.12 33.62
CA ASN A 626 -6.09 0.23 34.89
C ASN A 626 -6.73 1.62 34.82
N THR A 627 -6.03 2.62 34.28
CA THR A 627 -6.62 3.96 34.11
C THR A 627 -7.88 3.95 33.23
N LEU A 628 -7.93 3.13 32.16
CA LEU A 628 -9.13 3.01 31.32
C LEU A 628 -10.28 2.29 32.06
N ASN A 629 -9.98 1.23 32.81
CA ASN A 629 -10.96 0.51 33.64
C ASN A 629 -11.53 1.42 34.75
N GLU A 630 -10.68 2.21 35.42
CA GLU A 630 -11.08 3.22 36.41
C GLU A 630 -12.02 4.26 35.78
N ILE A 631 -11.73 4.73 34.56
CA ILE A 631 -12.59 5.71 33.86
C ILE A 631 -13.96 5.13 33.56
N GLU A 632 -14.04 3.87 33.14
CA GLU A 632 -15.32 3.20 32.89
C GLU A 632 -16.13 3.06 34.19
N ARG A 633 -15.51 2.52 35.24
CA ARG A 633 -16.16 2.34 36.55
C ARG A 633 -16.66 3.66 37.11
N ASP A 634 -15.81 4.68 37.17
CA ASP A 634 -16.14 5.99 37.73
C ASP A 634 -17.20 6.73 36.88
N SER A 635 -17.26 6.46 35.57
CA SER A 635 -18.35 6.92 34.70
C SER A 635 -19.65 6.18 34.98
N ARG A 636 -19.61 4.85 35.16
CA ARG A 636 -20.78 4.01 35.47
C ARG A 636 -21.40 4.35 36.82
N THR A 637 -20.61 4.82 37.79
CA THR A 637 -21.11 5.37 39.07
C THR A 637 -21.80 6.74 38.93
N ARG A 638 -21.63 7.44 37.80
CA ARG A 638 -22.21 8.76 37.50
C ARG A 638 -23.38 8.74 36.51
N LEU A 639 -23.71 7.57 35.97
CA LEU A 639 -24.76 7.36 34.99
C LEU A 639 -25.90 6.54 35.60
N GLU A 640 -27.08 6.61 34.99
CA GLU A 640 -28.22 5.77 35.37
C GLU A 640 -27.93 4.30 35.04
N LYS A 641 -28.69 3.37 35.65
CA LYS A 641 -28.57 1.94 35.30
C LYS A 641 -28.84 1.78 33.80
N GLU A 642 -27.94 1.07 33.13
CA GLU A 642 -27.87 0.82 31.68
C GLU A 642 -27.32 1.96 30.78
N GLU A 643 -27.14 3.19 31.28
CA GLU A 643 -26.37 4.21 30.53
C GLU A 643 -24.85 3.93 30.55
N HIS A 644 -24.16 4.36 29.48
CA HIS A 644 -22.71 4.18 29.31
C HIS A 644 -22.03 5.43 28.75
N LEU A 645 -20.69 5.50 28.86
CA LEU A 645 -19.89 6.62 28.39
C LEU A 645 -19.86 6.67 26.85
N GLN A 646 -20.54 7.65 26.25
CA GLN A 646 -20.69 7.78 24.79
C GLN A 646 -19.41 8.22 24.06
N MET A 647 -18.47 8.90 24.73
CA MET A 647 -17.20 9.34 24.12
C MET A 647 -16.06 9.46 25.13
N LEU A 648 -14.90 8.88 24.82
CA LEU A 648 -13.66 9.09 25.57
C LEU A 648 -12.58 9.73 24.69
N ILE A 649 -12.22 10.97 25.00
CA ILE A 649 -11.08 11.66 24.37
C ILE A 649 -9.80 11.17 25.06
N ILE A 650 -8.76 10.85 24.27
CA ILE A 650 -7.51 10.29 24.81
C ILE A 650 -6.33 11.06 24.24
N VAL A 651 -5.60 11.80 25.07
CA VAL A 651 -4.27 12.30 24.68
C VAL A 651 -3.28 11.15 24.82
N LEU A 652 -2.72 10.71 23.70
CA LEU A 652 -1.78 9.59 23.64
C LEU A 652 -0.48 9.90 24.40
N PRO A 653 0.25 8.88 24.90
CA PRO A 653 1.61 9.07 25.39
C PRO A 653 2.54 9.73 24.36
N ASP A 654 3.63 10.34 24.85
CA ASP A 654 4.68 10.93 24.01
C ASP A 654 5.56 9.88 23.29
N PHE A 655 5.29 8.58 23.48
CA PHE A 655 5.95 7.45 22.81
C PHE A 655 4.99 6.66 21.90
N SER A 656 5.54 6.08 20.84
CA SER A 656 4.82 5.26 19.85
C SER A 656 4.51 3.84 20.35
N GLY A 657 3.42 3.24 19.88
CA GLY A 657 3.03 1.84 20.12
C GLY A 657 1.73 1.69 20.91
N SER A 658 1.54 2.53 21.93
CA SER A 658 0.38 2.55 22.85
C SER A 658 -1.00 2.68 22.18
N TYR A 659 -1.09 3.21 20.96
CA TYR A 659 -2.36 3.37 20.23
C TYR A 659 -3.11 2.04 20.03
N GLY A 660 -2.40 0.95 19.75
CA GLY A 660 -3.03 -0.35 19.51
C GLY A 660 -3.66 -0.96 20.76
N GLU A 661 -2.92 -0.90 21.87
CA GLU A 661 -3.35 -1.32 23.21
C GLU A 661 -4.59 -0.52 23.66
N ILE A 662 -4.52 0.81 23.60
CA ILE A 662 -5.64 1.71 23.91
C ILE A 662 -6.87 1.35 23.08
N LYS A 663 -6.70 1.06 21.78
CA LYS A 663 -7.82 0.70 20.91
C LYS A 663 -8.41 -0.67 21.19
N LYS A 664 -7.58 -1.68 21.47
CA LYS A 664 -8.02 -2.99 21.98
C LYS A 664 -8.90 -2.79 23.22
N ILE A 665 -8.36 -2.22 24.29
CA ILE A 665 -9.07 -2.07 25.58
C ILE A 665 -10.40 -1.31 25.42
N CYS A 666 -10.40 -0.16 24.73
CA CYS A 666 -11.64 0.61 24.54
C CYS A 666 -12.71 -0.15 23.73
N GLU A 667 -12.33 -0.84 22.65
CA GLU A 667 -13.28 -1.33 21.65
C GLU A 667 -13.62 -2.82 21.82
N THR A 668 -12.76 -3.62 22.47
CA THR A 668 -13.03 -5.03 22.82
C THR A 668 -13.48 -5.22 24.26
N ASN A 669 -12.85 -4.56 25.24
CA ASN A 669 -13.13 -4.82 26.65
C ASN A 669 -14.22 -3.89 27.21
N LEU A 670 -14.09 -2.57 27.00
CA LEU A 670 -14.93 -1.56 27.68
C LEU A 670 -16.16 -1.12 26.87
N GLY A 671 -16.13 -1.25 25.55
CA GLY A 671 -17.23 -0.80 24.68
C GLY A 671 -17.35 0.72 24.52
N ILE A 672 -16.25 1.45 24.76
CA ILE A 672 -16.21 2.92 24.79
C ILE A 672 -15.71 3.47 23.46
N VAL A 673 -16.46 4.40 22.89
CA VAL A 673 -16.11 5.12 21.65
C VAL A 673 -14.94 6.07 21.93
N SER A 674 -13.71 5.68 21.60
CA SER A 674 -12.53 6.52 21.91
C SER A 674 -11.98 7.35 20.75
N GLN A 675 -11.59 8.59 21.03
CA GLN A 675 -10.96 9.52 20.09
C GLN A 675 -9.56 9.94 20.57
N CYS A 676 -8.56 9.24 20.05
CA CYS A 676 -7.15 9.48 20.35
C CYS A 676 -6.61 10.74 19.65
N CYS A 677 -5.77 11.51 20.33
CA CYS A 677 -5.12 12.74 19.87
C CYS A 677 -3.62 12.69 20.18
N GLN A 678 -2.76 13.16 19.27
CA GLN A 678 -1.32 13.23 19.52
C GLN A 678 -0.95 14.49 20.33
N PRO A 679 -0.01 14.43 21.30
CA PRO A 679 0.32 15.54 22.20
C PRO A 679 0.62 16.86 21.50
N LYS A 680 1.40 16.82 20.41
CA LYS A 680 1.75 18.00 19.58
C LYS A 680 0.54 18.73 18.97
N HIS A 681 -0.57 18.03 18.73
CA HIS A 681 -1.78 18.62 18.15
C HIS A 681 -2.73 19.17 19.23
N VAL A 682 -2.72 18.56 20.42
CA VAL A 682 -3.38 19.09 21.62
C VAL A 682 -2.71 20.40 22.03
N PHE A 683 -1.38 20.40 22.17
CA PHE A 683 -0.60 21.59 22.50
C PHE A 683 -0.77 22.74 21.48
N LYS A 684 -0.73 22.44 20.16
CA LYS A 684 -0.89 23.48 19.12
C LYS A 684 -2.34 23.97 18.94
N CYS A 685 -3.35 23.20 19.36
CA CYS A 685 -4.78 23.55 19.30
C CYS A 685 -5.26 24.19 17.97
N ASN A 686 -4.79 23.68 16.82
CA ASN A 686 -5.10 24.26 15.51
C ASN A 686 -6.58 24.06 15.14
N MET A 687 -7.30 25.13 14.82
CA MET A 687 -8.72 25.09 14.42
C MET A 687 -9.01 24.13 13.25
N GLN A 688 -8.14 24.04 12.23
CA GLN A 688 -8.32 23.08 11.13
C GLN A 688 -8.14 21.62 11.59
N TYR A 689 -7.34 21.38 12.65
CA TYR A 689 -7.25 20.06 13.27
C TYR A 689 -8.51 19.74 14.09
N LEU A 690 -9.05 20.70 14.84
CA LEU A 690 -10.31 20.56 15.58
C LEU A 690 -11.50 20.28 14.66
N GLU A 691 -11.59 20.97 13.53
CA GLU A 691 -12.61 20.74 12.50
C GLU A 691 -12.49 19.36 11.86
N ASN A 692 -11.27 18.95 11.49
CA ASN A 692 -11.02 17.58 11.04
C ASN A 692 -11.23 16.53 12.16
N LEU A 693 -11.33 16.93 13.42
CA LEU A 693 -11.60 16.05 14.55
C LEU A 693 -13.11 15.93 14.81
N SER A 694 -13.87 17.03 14.74
CA SER A 694 -15.33 17.01 14.85
C SER A 694 -15.98 16.18 13.74
N LEU A 695 -15.48 16.25 12.49
CA LEU A 695 -15.90 15.35 11.40
C LEU A 695 -15.76 13.86 11.76
N LYS A 696 -14.70 13.48 12.47
CA LYS A 696 -14.45 12.09 12.89
C LYS A 696 -15.30 11.70 14.11
N ILE A 697 -15.59 12.65 14.99
CA ILE A 697 -16.41 12.47 16.19
C ILE A 697 -17.89 12.30 15.79
N ASN A 698 -18.43 13.15 14.92
CA ASN A 698 -19.82 13.08 14.47
C ASN A 698 -20.19 11.70 13.89
N VAL A 699 -19.34 11.20 12.98
CA VAL A 699 -19.46 9.86 12.37
C VAL A 699 -19.46 8.75 13.43
N LYS A 700 -18.58 8.88 14.43
CA LYS A 700 -18.46 7.94 15.56
C LYS A 700 -19.66 7.95 16.51
N VAL A 701 -20.53 8.95 16.46
CA VAL A 701 -21.76 9.01 17.25
C VAL A 701 -23.01 8.97 16.37
N GLY A 702 -22.88 8.36 15.18
CA GLY A 702 -23.99 8.04 14.28
C GLY A 702 -24.51 9.20 13.41
N GLY A 703 -23.88 10.38 13.47
CA GLY A 703 -24.21 11.54 12.63
C GLY A 703 -23.77 11.38 11.17
N ARG A 704 -24.22 12.29 10.29
CA ARG A 704 -23.83 12.39 8.87
C ARG A 704 -23.21 13.75 8.60
N ASN A 705 -21.98 13.79 8.12
CA ASN A 705 -21.28 15.05 7.86
C ASN A 705 -21.85 15.79 6.65
N ASN A 706 -22.00 15.08 5.53
CA ASN A 706 -22.56 15.55 4.27
C ASN A 706 -23.29 14.39 3.56
N VAL A 707 -24.03 14.72 2.51
CA VAL A 707 -24.63 13.76 1.56
C VAL A 707 -24.45 14.31 0.13
N LEU A 708 -24.60 13.49 -0.90
CA LEU A 708 -24.71 14.00 -2.27
C LEU A 708 -26.06 14.71 -2.47
N VAL A 709 -26.12 15.80 -3.24
CA VAL A 709 -27.39 16.48 -3.56
C VAL A 709 -28.35 15.55 -4.31
N THR A 710 -27.80 14.69 -5.17
CA THR A 710 -28.52 13.66 -5.91
C THR A 710 -27.69 12.38 -5.88
N ALA A 711 -28.25 11.27 -5.40
CA ALA A 711 -27.61 9.96 -5.53
C ALA A 711 -27.54 9.54 -7.02
N PRO A 712 -26.48 8.85 -7.47
CA PRO A 712 -26.39 8.36 -8.84
C PRO A 712 -27.61 7.50 -9.22
N PRO A 713 -28.13 7.53 -10.46
CA PRO A 713 -29.34 6.80 -10.85
C PRO A 713 -29.28 5.31 -10.46
N VAL A 714 -28.16 4.64 -10.76
CA VAL A 714 -27.94 3.22 -10.45
C VAL A 714 -27.88 2.88 -8.95
N VAL A 715 -27.91 3.89 -8.06
CA VAL A 715 -28.14 3.73 -6.61
C VAL A 715 -29.56 4.18 -6.25
N ARG A 716 -30.02 5.32 -6.77
CA ARG A 716 -31.30 5.94 -6.43
C ARG A 716 -32.51 5.12 -6.90
N ASP A 717 -32.43 4.49 -8.06
CA ASP A 717 -33.62 3.99 -8.76
C ASP A 717 -34.13 2.64 -8.20
N CYS A 718 -33.35 1.95 -7.35
CA CYS A 718 -33.85 0.87 -6.49
C CYS A 718 -32.93 0.63 -5.27
N PRO A 719 -33.42 -0.01 -4.17
CA PRO A 719 -32.60 -0.36 -3.02
C PRO A 719 -31.30 -1.06 -3.38
N THR A 720 -30.18 -0.42 -3.06
CA THR A 720 -28.84 -0.79 -3.52
C THR A 720 -27.87 -0.81 -2.33
N ILE A 721 -27.15 -1.91 -2.14
CA ILE A 721 -26.13 -2.06 -1.10
C ILE A 721 -24.72 -2.02 -1.68
N ILE A 722 -23.85 -1.25 -1.03
CA ILE A 722 -22.49 -0.94 -1.46
C ILE A 722 -21.49 -1.45 -0.41
N PHE A 723 -20.85 -2.58 -0.68
CA PHE A 723 -19.76 -3.11 0.14
C PHE A 723 -18.39 -2.59 -0.33
N GLY A 724 -17.36 -2.93 0.44
CA GLY A 724 -15.96 -2.97 0.02
C GLY A 724 -15.16 -3.96 0.85
N ALA A 725 -14.01 -4.43 0.35
CA ALA A 725 -13.25 -5.50 0.97
C ALA A 725 -11.73 -5.36 0.75
N ASP A 726 -10.92 -5.72 1.74
CA ASP A 726 -9.45 -5.68 1.73
C ASP A 726 -8.87 -6.91 2.44
N VAL A 727 -7.66 -7.33 2.06
CA VAL A 727 -6.90 -8.37 2.76
C VAL A 727 -5.50 -7.86 3.09
N THR A 728 -5.29 -7.42 4.32
CA THR A 728 -3.97 -6.97 4.76
C THR A 728 -3.09 -8.18 5.16
N HIS A 729 -2.02 -8.45 4.41
CA HIS A 729 -0.97 -9.42 4.77
C HIS A 729 -0.01 -8.92 5.89
N PRO A 730 0.72 -9.82 6.58
CA PRO A 730 1.76 -9.44 7.55
C PRO A 730 3.07 -8.94 6.88
N PRO A 731 3.93 -8.21 7.63
CA PRO A 731 5.21 -7.71 7.16
C PRO A 731 6.12 -8.78 6.52
N PRO A 732 6.98 -8.44 5.54
CA PRO A 732 7.94 -9.38 4.98
C PRO A 732 8.96 -9.87 6.03
N GLY A 733 9.06 -11.19 6.21
CA GLY A 733 9.92 -11.83 7.21
C GLY A 733 9.23 -12.13 8.55
N GLU A 734 7.93 -11.86 8.67
CA GLU A 734 7.05 -12.61 9.57
C GLU A 734 6.38 -13.72 8.76
N ASP A 735 6.63 -14.97 9.14
CA ASP A 735 6.22 -16.17 8.39
C ASP A 735 5.10 -16.98 9.09
N SER A 736 4.64 -16.50 10.26
CA SER A 736 3.63 -17.17 11.12
C SER A 736 2.40 -16.31 11.45
N SER A 737 2.44 -15.00 11.17
CA SER A 737 1.31 -14.08 11.38
C SER A 737 0.20 -14.34 10.35
N SER A 738 -1.06 -14.41 10.77
CA SER A 738 -2.22 -14.55 9.86
C SER A 738 -2.42 -13.34 8.95
N SER A 739 -3.04 -13.55 7.79
CA SER A 739 -3.64 -12.46 7.02
C SER A 739 -4.97 -12.05 7.65
N ILE A 740 -5.39 -10.80 7.46
CA ILE A 740 -6.67 -10.31 7.97
C ILE A 740 -7.50 -9.83 6.79
N ALA A 741 -8.64 -10.47 6.57
CA ALA A 741 -9.65 -10.00 5.65
C ALA A 741 -10.65 -9.10 6.36
N ALA A 742 -11.07 -8.04 5.69
CA ALA A 742 -12.13 -7.16 6.15
C ALA A 742 -13.16 -6.92 5.05
N VAL A 743 -14.43 -6.88 5.43
CA VAL A 743 -15.55 -6.53 4.55
C VAL A 743 -16.40 -5.46 5.22
N VAL A 744 -16.60 -4.35 4.53
CA VAL A 744 -17.45 -3.22 4.91
C VAL A 744 -18.71 -3.21 4.07
N ALA A 745 -19.85 -2.76 4.61
CA ALA A 745 -21.07 -2.51 3.84
C ALA A 745 -21.74 -1.18 4.21
N SER A 746 -22.35 -0.53 3.22
CA SER A 746 -23.26 0.61 3.40
C SER A 746 -24.49 0.19 4.19
N MET A 747 -24.93 1.02 5.14
CA MET A 747 -26.02 0.76 6.08
C MET A 747 -27.22 1.70 5.87
N ASP A 748 -27.18 2.55 4.84
CA ASP A 748 -28.21 3.51 4.49
C ASP A 748 -28.39 3.63 2.97
N TRP A 749 -29.63 3.93 2.56
CA TRP A 749 -30.05 4.13 1.17
C TRP A 749 -31.17 5.18 1.15
N PRO A 750 -31.19 6.12 0.19
CA PRO A 750 -30.31 6.22 -0.99
C PRO A 750 -28.99 6.99 -0.76
N GLU A 751 -28.69 7.50 0.44
CA GLU A 751 -27.53 8.41 0.62
C GLU A 751 -26.16 7.71 0.62
N VAL A 752 -26.08 6.44 1.03
CA VAL A 752 -24.83 5.63 1.08
C VAL A 752 -23.68 6.33 1.84
N THR A 753 -23.99 6.83 3.03
CA THR A 753 -23.06 7.60 3.89
C THR A 753 -22.65 6.87 5.16
N LYS A 754 -23.44 5.90 5.64
CA LYS A 754 -23.18 5.09 6.83
C LYS A 754 -22.64 3.73 6.46
N TYR A 755 -21.63 3.24 7.19
CA TYR A 755 -20.92 2.01 6.85
C TYR A 755 -20.55 1.19 8.11
N ARG A 756 -20.76 -0.14 8.05
CA ARG A 756 -20.34 -1.12 9.08
C ARG A 756 -19.13 -1.91 8.58
N GLY A 757 -18.17 -2.26 9.43
CA GLY A 757 -17.12 -3.22 9.12
C GLY A 757 -17.26 -4.57 9.83
N LEU A 758 -16.84 -5.63 9.15
CA LEU A 758 -16.62 -6.97 9.68
C LEU A 758 -15.21 -7.43 9.28
N TYR A 759 -14.62 -8.35 10.04
CA TYR A 759 -13.30 -8.92 9.73
C TYR A 759 -13.11 -10.32 10.31
N SER A 760 -12.18 -11.05 9.70
CA SER A 760 -11.74 -12.37 10.16
C SER A 760 -10.25 -12.58 9.85
N ALA A 761 -9.61 -13.50 10.58
CA ALA A 761 -8.26 -13.93 10.28
C ALA A 761 -8.29 -15.14 9.35
N GLN A 762 -7.29 -15.25 8.46
CA GLN A 762 -7.17 -16.36 7.51
C GLN A 762 -5.70 -16.79 7.33
N GLY A 763 -5.42 -17.64 6.34
CA GLY A 763 -4.11 -18.25 6.14
C GLY A 763 -2.96 -17.24 5.99
N HIS A 764 -1.74 -17.70 6.29
CA HIS A 764 -0.55 -16.88 6.10
C HIS A 764 -0.36 -16.55 4.61
N ARG A 765 -0.45 -15.26 4.25
CA ARG A 765 -0.41 -14.75 2.85
C ARG A 765 -1.50 -15.33 1.94
N GLU A 766 -2.59 -15.81 2.54
CA GLU A 766 -3.82 -16.13 1.80
C GLU A 766 -4.55 -14.84 1.43
N GLU A 767 -4.74 -14.64 0.12
CA GLU A 767 -5.42 -13.47 -0.43
C GLU A 767 -6.95 -13.65 -0.51
N ILE A 768 -7.46 -14.87 -0.63
CA ILE A 768 -8.88 -15.14 -0.86
C ILE A 768 -9.67 -15.06 0.44
N ILE A 769 -10.77 -14.31 0.46
CA ILE A 769 -11.57 -14.09 1.69
C ILE A 769 -12.38 -15.34 2.04
N ARG A 770 -11.84 -16.18 2.94
CA ARG A 770 -12.45 -17.48 3.32
C ARG A 770 -13.81 -17.36 4.01
N ASP A 771 -13.97 -16.40 4.93
CA ASP A 771 -15.20 -16.22 5.72
C ASP A 771 -16.17 -15.19 5.11
N LEU A 772 -16.12 -15.04 3.77
CA LEU A 772 -17.01 -14.15 3.03
C LEU A 772 -18.45 -14.67 3.05
N TYR A 773 -18.59 -15.96 2.71
CA TYR A 773 -19.75 -16.81 2.97
C TYR A 773 -19.22 -18.13 3.51
N SER A 774 -19.79 -18.59 4.62
CA SER A 774 -19.48 -19.87 5.24
C SER A 774 -20.77 -20.61 5.60
N THR A 775 -20.73 -21.91 5.85
CA THR A 775 -21.87 -22.67 6.38
C THR A 775 -21.47 -23.31 7.70
N ARG A 776 -22.35 -23.22 8.70
CA ARG A 776 -22.14 -23.80 10.02
C ARG A 776 -23.25 -24.80 10.30
N GLU A 777 -22.90 -26.00 10.73
CA GLU A 777 -23.87 -26.94 11.28
C GLU A 777 -24.35 -26.45 12.65
N THR A 778 -25.63 -26.68 12.92
CA THR A 778 -26.31 -26.35 14.17
C THR A 778 -27.32 -27.45 14.49
N GLU A 779 -27.84 -27.46 15.71
CA GLU A 779 -28.95 -28.34 16.13
C GLU A 779 -30.22 -28.23 15.26
N LYS A 780 -30.30 -27.20 14.40
CA LYS A 780 -31.42 -26.94 13.47
C LYS A 780 -31.01 -27.14 11.99
N GLY A 781 -29.91 -27.85 11.74
CA GLY A 781 -29.35 -28.11 10.42
C GLY A 781 -28.25 -27.13 10.00
N VAL A 782 -27.89 -27.17 8.71
CA VAL A 782 -26.85 -26.32 8.11
C VAL A 782 -27.37 -24.90 7.91
N VAL A 783 -26.71 -23.92 8.54
CA VAL A 783 -27.09 -22.50 8.49
C VAL A 783 -26.01 -21.69 7.78
N ALA A 784 -26.41 -20.84 6.84
CA ALA A 784 -25.53 -19.87 6.18
C ALA A 784 -24.93 -18.86 7.17
N SER A 785 -23.69 -18.48 6.94
CA SER A 785 -22.84 -17.65 7.79
C SER A 785 -21.85 -16.83 6.94
N GLY A 786 -20.88 -16.17 7.58
CA GLY A 786 -19.88 -15.32 6.92
C GLY A 786 -20.32 -13.84 6.80
N MET A 787 -19.34 -12.99 6.48
CA MET A 787 -19.47 -11.53 6.59
C MET A 787 -20.60 -10.94 5.74
N ILE A 788 -20.89 -11.54 4.58
CA ILE A 788 -21.94 -11.03 3.69
C ILE A 788 -23.32 -11.07 4.34
N ARG A 789 -23.69 -12.22 4.94
CA ARG A 789 -25.03 -12.45 5.47
C ARG A 789 -25.33 -11.48 6.61
N ASP A 790 -24.36 -11.25 7.49
CA ASP A 790 -24.47 -10.32 8.62
C ASP A 790 -24.63 -8.86 8.17
N HIS A 791 -24.04 -8.47 7.04
CA HIS A 791 -24.25 -7.15 6.43
C HIS A 791 -25.62 -7.01 5.76
N LEU A 792 -26.08 -8.04 5.03
CA LEU A 792 -27.40 -8.03 4.39
C LEU A 792 -28.53 -7.96 5.43
N MET A 793 -28.41 -8.71 6.54
CA MET A 793 -29.37 -8.66 7.65
C MET A 793 -29.39 -7.29 8.34
N GLU A 794 -28.22 -6.66 8.57
CA GLU A 794 -28.16 -5.34 9.20
C GLU A 794 -28.67 -4.23 8.25
N PHE A 795 -28.43 -4.34 6.94
CA PHE A 795 -29.00 -3.43 5.95
C PHE A 795 -30.53 -3.51 5.95
N TYR A 796 -31.12 -4.70 5.98
CA TYR A 796 -32.58 -4.85 6.09
C TYR A 796 -33.11 -4.29 7.43
N LYS A 797 -32.45 -4.60 8.56
CA LYS A 797 -32.81 -4.08 9.88
C LYS A 797 -32.79 -2.53 9.94
N LYS A 798 -31.83 -1.88 9.28
CA LYS A 798 -31.64 -0.41 9.33
C LYS A 798 -32.37 0.38 8.24
N THR A 799 -32.66 -0.22 7.09
CA THR A 799 -33.35 0.47 5.98
C THR A 799 -34.80 0.01 5.79
N ARG A 800 -35.17 -1.17 6.31
CA ARG A 800 -36.40 -1.93 5.98
C ARG A 800 -36.57 -2.28 4.49
N TYR A 801 -35.54 -2.06 3.67
CA TYR A 801 -35.53 -2.46 2.26
C TYR A 801 -34.63 -3.68 2.03
N GLN A 802 -35.10 -4.60 1.20
CA GLN A 802 -34.27 -5.70 0.68
C GLN A 802 -33.42 -5.15 -0.49
N PRO A 803 -32.10 -5.33 -0.51
CA PRO A 803 -31.24 -4.75 -1.55
C PRO A 803 -31.43 -5.47 -2.89
N ARG A 804 -32.17 -4.84 -3.80
CA ARG A 804 -32.41 -5.34 -5.17
C ARG A 804 -31.16 -5.36 -6.03
N ARG A 805 -30.16 -4.53 -5.71
CA ARG A 805 -28.87 -4.45 -6.40
C ARG A 805 -27.72 -4.58 -5.40
N ILE A 806 -26.74 -5.41 -5.72
CA ILE A 806 -25.53 -5.58 -4.91
C ILE A 806 -24.29 -5.13 -5.68
N ILE A 807 -23.41 -4.41 -4.97
CA ILE A 807 -22.13 -3.95 -5.47
C ILE A 807 -21.06 -3.90 -4.33
N PHE A 808 -19.99 -4.73 -4.31
CA PHE A 808 -18.97 -4.93 -3.23
C PHE A 808 -17.46 -4.53 -3.48
N TYR A 809 -17.00 -3.28 -3.45
CA TYR A 809 -15.62 -2.93 -3.93
C TYR A 809 -14.43 -3.66 -3.25
N ARG A 810 -13.84 -4.68 -3.88
CA ARG A 810 -12.57 -5.28 -3.43
C ARG A 810 -11.39 -4.30 -3.60
N ASP A 811 -10.28 -4.53 -2.92
CA ASP A 811 -9.01 -3.82 -3.05
C ASP A 811 -7.85 -4.85 -3.00
N GLY A 812 -6.78 -4.60 -3.74
CA GLY A 812 -5.48 -5.27 -3.55
C GLY A 812 -5.20 -6.61 -4.29
N VAL A 813 -6.11 -7.14 -5.11
CA VAL A 813 -5.89 -8.40 -5.85
C VAL A 813 -5.04 -8.17 -7.11
N SER A 814 -4.03 -9.02 -7.34
CA SER A 814 -3.23 -8.92 -8.59
C SER A 814 -3.86 -9.69 -9.76
N GLU A 815 -3.59 -9.23 -10.99
CA GLU A 815 -4.10 -9.85 -12.24
C GLU A 815 -3.96 -11.38 -12.31
N GLY A 816 -2.83 -11.92 -11.82
CA GLY A 816 -2.57 -13.37 -11.82
C GLY A 816 -3.46 -14.18 -10.87
N GLN A 817 -4.23 -13.50 -10.01
CA GLN A 817 -5.16 -14.09 -9.03
C GLN A 817 -6.63 -13.87 -9.43
N PHE A 818 -6.92 -13.04 -10.46
CA PHE A 818 -8.29 -12.70 -10.87
C PHE A 818 -9.16 -13.93 -11.09
N ASN A 819 -8.67 -14.96 -11.81
CA ASN A 819 -9.43 -16.18 -12.06
C ASN A 819 -9.70 -16.99 -10.78
N GLN A 820 -8.80 -16.96 -9.79
CA GLN A 820 -8.99 -17.70 -8.54
C GLN A 820 -10.00 -16.99 -7.63
N VAL A 821 -9.96 -15.66 -7.56
CA VAL A 821 -10.99 -14.84 -6.90
C VAL A 821 -12.34 -14.97 -7.61
N LEU A 822 -12.37 -14.99 -8.94
CA LEU A 822 -13.58 -15.19 -9.74
C LEU A 822 -14.16 -16.62 -9.64
N LEU A 823 -13.41 -17.59 -9.10
CA LEU A 823 -13.93 -18.93 -8.81
C LEU A 823 -14.32 -19.06 -7.33
N GLU A 824 -13.37 -18.86 -6.41
CA GLU A 824 -13.58 -19.12 -4.98
C GLU A 824 -14.41 -18.02 -4.31
N GLU A 825 -14.09 -16.74 -4.52
CA GLU A 825 -14.92 -15.66 -3.98
C GLU A 825 -16.28 -15.68 -4.70
N MET A 826 -16.35 -15.67 -6.04
CA MET A 826 -17.62 -15.56 -6.79
C MET A 826 -18.67 -16.65 -6.47
N ASP A 827 -18.32 -17.88 -6.13
CA ASP A 827 -19.32 -18.92 -5.81
C ASP A 827 -19.78 -18.91 -4.34
N ALA A 828 -18.91 -18.55 -3.40
CA ALA A 828 -19.33 -18.07 -2.06
C ALA A 828 -20.33 -16.90 -2.20
N ILE A 829 -20.17 -16.14 -3.27
CA ILE A 829 -20.90 -14.92 -3.61
C ILE A 829 -22.17 -15.14 -4.44
N ARG A 830 -22.28 -16.24 -5.17
CA ARG A 830 -23.55 -16.67 -5.75
C ARG A 830 -24.49 -17.17 -4.67
N LYS A 831 -23.93 -17.59 -3.53
CA LYS A 831 -24.60 -17.77 -2.25
C LYS A 831 -24.72 -16.43 -1.45
N GLY A 832 -23.95 -15.37 -1.78
CA GLY A 832 -24.28 -13.92 -1.61
C GLY A 832 -23.21 -12.83 -2.03
N THR A 833 -23.53 -11.86 -2.92
CA THR A 833 -22.79 -10.62 -3.44
C THR A 833 -22.32 -10.55 -4.92
N SER A 834 -21.22 -9.95 -5.49
CA SER A 834 -19.96 -9.28 -5.04
C SER A 834 -19.34 -8.21 -6.00
N ARG A 835 -17.99 -8.11 -6.21
CA ARG A 835 -17.20 -7.06 -6.95
C ARG A 835 -15.62 -7.18 -6.95
N PRO A 836 -15.00 -7.87 -7.95
CA PRO A 836 -13.78 -7.57 -8.80
C PRO A 836 -13.62 -6.44 -9.88
N THR A 837 -12.48 -5.73 -10.10
CA THR A 837 -12.01 -4.83 -11.23
C THR A 837 -10.68 -3.98 -11.02
N HIS A 838 -9.90 -3.67 -12.09
CA HIS A 838 -9.32 -2.30 -12.37
C HIS A 838 -10.21 -1.57 -13.42
N TYR A 839 -11.44 -1.21 -13.02
CA TYR A 839 -12.63 -1.08 -13.90
C TYR A 839 -12.77 -2.15 -15.04
N HIS A 840 -12.02 -3.27 -14.94
CA HIS A 840 -12.24 -4.62 -15.49
C HIS A 840 -13.43 -5.31 -14.83
N VAL A 841 -14.64 -5.01 -15.29
CA VAL A 841 -15.85 -5.61 -14.73
C VAL A 841 -15.72 -7.12 -14.85
N LEU A 842 -15.52 -7.86 -13.74
CA LEU A 842 -15.32 -9.32 -13.86
C LEU A 842 -16.66 -10.05 -14.06
N TYR A 843 -17.79 -9.37 -13.82
CA TYR A 843 -19.16 -9.89 -13.99
C TYR A 843 -20.21 -8.75 -13.94
N ASP A 844 -21.26 -8.80 -14.77
CA ASP A 844 -22.32 -7.77 -14.78
C ASP A 844 -23.69 -8.33 -15.21
N GLU A 845 -24.63 -8.37 -14.26
CA GLU A 845 -26.05 -8.67 -14.50
C GLU A 845 -26.92 -7.40 -14.52
N ASN A 846 -26.40 -6.25 -14.10
CA ASN A 846 -27.12 -4.96 -14.07
C ASN A 846 -27.00 -4.16 -15.38
N LYS A 847 -26.09 -4.55 -16.28
CA LYS A 847 -25.82 -3.98 -17.60
C LYS A 847 -25.43 -2.50 -17.53
N PHE A 848 -24.38 -2.18 -16.78
CA PHE A 848 -23.89 -0.82 -16.64
C PHE A 848 -23.36 -0.27 -17.97
N SER A 849 -23.68 0.99 -18.27
CA SER A 849 -22.91 1.77 -19.24
C SER A 849 -21.56 2.19 -18.64
N ALA A 850 -20.56 2.41 -19.50
CA ALA A 850 -19.24 2.85 -19.06
C ALA A 850 -19.29 4.17 -18.25
N ASP A 851 -20.09 5.14 -18.70
CA ASP A 851 -20.31 6.39 -17.96
C ASP A 851 -21.08 6.16 -16.65
N GLY A 852 -22.14 5.34 -16.64
CA GLY A 852 -22.91 5.06 -15.43
C GLY A 852 -22.08 4.45 -14.30
N LEU A 853 -21.10 3.59 -14.65
CA LEU A 853 -20.15 3.05 -13.68
C LEU A 853 -19.12 4.09 -13.24
N GLN A 854 -18.54 4.83 -14.19
CA GLN A 854 -17.51 5.84 -13.90
C GLN A 854 -18.06 7.00 -13.07
N ALA A 855 -19.27 7.49 -13.36
CA ALA A 855 -19.97 8.51 -12.60
C ALA A 855 -20.38 8.01 -11.20
N LEU A 856 -20.86 6.77 -11.06
CA LEU A 856 -21.12 6.16 -9.74
C LEU A 856 -19.84 6.13 -8.89
N THR A 857 -18.74 5.64 -9.47
CA THR A 857 -17.43 5.57 -8.80
C THR A 857 -16.93 6.94 -8.38
N ASN A 858 -16.85 7.89 -9.33
CA ASN A 858 -16.42 9.26 -9.06
C ASN A 858 -17.29 9.91 -7.98
N ASN A 859 -18.61 9.73 -8.02
CA ASN A 859 -19.48 10.41 -7.07
C ASN A 859 -19.35 9.85 -5.64
N LEU A 860 -19.01 8.57 -5.49
CA LEU A 860 -18.77 7.96 -4.18
C LEU A 860 -17.49 8.46 -3.51
N THR A 861 -16.43 8.84 -4.24
CA THR A 861 -15.18 9.32 -3.59
C THR A 861 -15.39 10.60 -2.78
N TYR A 862 -16.48 11.34 -3.00
CA TYR A 862 -16.83 12.56 -2.26
C TYR A 862 -17.59 12.28 -0.95
N THR A 863 -18.06 11.05 -0.68
CA THR A 863 -18.81 10.71 0.55
C THR A 863 -17.92 10.16 1.69
N TYR A 864 -16.59 10.21 1.55
CA TYR A 864 -15.65 9.77 2.59
C TYR A 864 -15.64 10.74 3.79
N ALA A 865 -16.45 10.43 4.81
CA ALA A 865 -16.78 11.36 5.89
C ALA A 865 -15.63 11.84 6.81
N ARG A 866 -14.35 11.45 6.59
CA ARG A 866 -13.23 11.82 7.48
C ARG A 866 -12.48 13.11 7.08
N CYS A 867 -12.82 13.73 5.95
CA CYS A 867 -12.29 15.00 5.46
C CYS A 867 -13.23 15.63 4.40
N THR A 868 -12.98 16.88 3.99
CA THR A 868 -13.71 17.59 2.91
C THR A 868 -12.93 17.55 1.59
N ARG A 869 -12.63 16.34 1.11
CA ARG A 869 -12.02 16.11 -0.20
C ARG A 869 -12.46 14.77 -0.78
N SER A 870 -12.43 14.67 -2.10
CA SER A 870 -12.40 13.40 -2.82
C SER A 870 -11.20 12.57 -2.34
N VAL A 871 -11.38 11.25 -2.28
CA VAL A 871 -10.32 10.27 -1.99
C VAL A 871 -9.97 9.44 -3.22
N SER A 872 -8.73 8.94 -3.27
CA SER A 872 -8.20 8.17 -4.41
C SER A 872 -8.91 6.84 -4.65
N ILE A 873 -9.55 6.28 -3.62
CA ILE A 873 -10.41 5.10 -3.71
C ILE A 873 -11.75 5.38 -3.02
N VAL A 874 -12.79 4.70 -3.49
CA VAL A 874 -14.15 4.80 -2.96
C VAL A 874 -14.22 4.48 -1.46
N PRO A 875 -15.08 5.18 -0.68
CA PRO A 875 -15.14 5.07 0.78
C PRO A 875 -15.23 3.64 1.34
N PRO A 876 -16.06 2.71 0.81
CA PRO A 876 -16.15 1.36 1.39
C PRO A 876 -14.85 0.56 1.30
N ALA A 877 -14.08 0.67 0.21
CA ALA A 877 -12.75 0.04 0.10
C ALA A 877 -11.77 0.68 1.08
N TYR A 878 -11.75 2.01 1.15
CA TYR A 878 -10.98 2.77 2.15
C TYR A 878 -11.32 2.33 3.58
N TYR A 879 -12.60 2.11 3.88
CA TYR A 879 -13.06 1.64 5.18
C TYR A 879 -12.70 0.16 5.44
N ALA A 880 -12.63 -0.69 4.41
CA ALA A 880 -12.18 -2.07 4.57
C ALA A 880 -10.70 -2.15 4.97
N HIS A 881 -9.81 -1.42 4.28
CA HIS A 881 -8.40 -1.31 4.69
C HIS A 881 -8.25 -0.71 6.10
N LEU A 882 -9.05 0.30 6.47
CA LEU A 882 -9.07 0.83 7.85
C LEU A 882 -9.60 -0.18 8.89
N THR A 883 -10.45 -1.13 8.47
CA THR A 883 -10.97 -2.22 9.30
C THR A 883 -9.88 -3.27 9.55
N ALA A 884 -9.25 -3.79 8.48
CA ALA A 884 -8.17 -4.77 8.58
C ALA A 884 -6.95 -4.22 9.36
N PHE A 885 -6.59 -2.95 9.13
CA PHE A 885 -5.53 -2.28 9.88
C PHE A 885 -5.88 -2.09 11.37
N ARG A 886 -7.16 -1.86 11.72
CA ARG A 886 -7.59 -1.82 13.13
C ARG A 886 -7.52 -3.20 13.77
N ALA A 887 -8.06 -4.22 13.09
CA ALA A 887 -8.07 -5.60 13.56
C ALA A 887 -6.67 -6.13 13.89
N ARG A 888 -5.64 -5.71 13.12
CA ARG A 888 -4.23 -6.02 13.41
C ARG A 888 -3.79 -5.60 14.81
N TYR A 889 -4.17 -4.40 15.28
CA TYR A 889 -3.80 -3.95 16.62
C TYR A 889 -4.38 -4.82 17.74
N TYR A 890 -5.53 -5.45 17.52
CA TYR A 890 -6.11 -6.38 18.50
C TYR A 890 -5.30 -7.68 18.61
N MET A 891 -4.67 -8.12 17.50
CA MET A 891 -3.79 -9.30 17.43
C MET A 891 -2.35 -9.03 17.91
N GLU A 892 -1.77 -7.86 17.60
CA GLU A 892 -0.38 -7.53 17.97
C GLU A 892 -0.16 -7.62 19.50
N GLY A 893 -1.13 -7.15 20.29
CA GLY A 893 -1.17 -7.29 21.76
C GLY A 893 -1.51 -8.70 22.28
N ILE A 894 -1.06 -9.75 21.58
CA ILE A 894 -1.02 -11.16 22.01
C ILE A 894 0.41 -11.72 21.84
N ILE A 895 1.28 -11.01 21.09
CA ILE A 895 2.64 -11.46 20.73
C ILE A 895 3.67 -11.11 21.81
N SER A 896 3.39 -10.13 22.67
CA SER A 896 4.26 -9.69 23.76
C SER A 896 4.44 -10.71 24.87
N ASP A 897 3.39 -11.46 25.19
CA ASP A 897 3.26 -12.15 26.49
C ASP A 897 3.74 -13.61 26.43
N GLY A 898 3.85 -14.19 25.24
CA GLY A 898 4.45 -15.51 25.01
C GLY A 898 5.99 -15.51 25.01
N GLY A 899 6.62 -14.53 25.66
CA GLY A 899 8.06 -14.25 25.60
C GLY A 899 8.90 -14.80 26.74
N SER A 900 8.29 -15.44 27.75
CA SER A 900 8.95 -16.01 28.94
C SER A 900 9.05 -17.53 28.87
N SER A 901 10.15 -18.06 29.39
CA SER A 901 10.64 -19.42 29.17
C SER A 901 9.92 -20.53 29.96
N SER A 902 9.64 -21.63 29.28
CA SER A 902 9.92 -22.99 29.78
C SER A 902 10.49 -23.84 28.62
N SER A 903 11.22 -24.91 28.93
CA SER A 903 11.87 -25.78 27.95
C SER A 903 11.27 -27.20 27.95
N ASP A 904 11.66 -27.97 26.94
CA ASP A 904 11.57 -29.44 26.89
C ASP A 904 10.18 -30.09 26.81
N ALA A 905 9.66 -30.15 25.58
CA ALA A 905 8.96 -31.34 25.09
C ALA A 905 9.25 -31.56 23.59
N ARG A 906 9.70 -32.75 23.19
CA ARG A 906 9.77 -33.17 21.79
C ARG A 906 8.39 -33.66 21.36
N ALA A 907 7.67 -32.86 20.58
CA ALA A 907 6.47 -33.29 19.85
C ALA A 907 6.77 -33.49 18.36
N THR A 908 6.09 -34.45 17.73
CA THR A 908 6.26 -34.83 16.32
C THR A 908 5.74 -33.78 15.34
N ARG A 909 6.30 -33.78 14.12
CA ARG A 909 5.85 -32.90 13.03
C ARG A 909 4.65 -33.51 12.29
N GLU A 910 3.45 -33.21 12.75
CA GLU A 910 2.24 -33.25 11.93
C GLU A 910 1.16 -32.34 12.55
N GLY A 911 0.43 -31.60 11.71
CA GLY A 911 -0.57 -30.61 12.15
C GLY A 911 -0.51 -29.30 11.38
N SER A 912 -1.68 -28.78 10.97
CA SER A 912 -1.81 -27.48 10.30
C SER A 912 -1.60 -26.32 11.29
N SER A 913 -1.09 -25.19 10.81
CA SER A 913 -0.98 -23.98 11.64
C SER A 913 -2.37 -23.38 11.87
N ALA A 914 -2.99 -23.71 13.00
CA ALA A 914 -4.29 -23.20 13.41
C ALA A 914 -4.36 -21.66 13.32
N VAL A 915 -5.34 -21.15 12.58
CA VAL A 915 -5.57 -19.72 12.41
C VAL A 915 -5.97 -19.11 13.76
N ARG A 916 -5.20 -18.13 14.24
CA ARG A 916 -5.46 -17.50 15.54
C ARG A 916 -6.72 -16.63 15.46
N SER A 917 -7.66 -16.87 16.37
CA SER A 917 -8.86 -16.07 16.54
C SER A 917 -8.52 -14.61 16.87
N VAL A 918 -9.38 -13.69 16.42
CA VAL A 918 -9.26 -12.26 16.74
C VAL A 918 -10.36 -11.87 17.75
N PRO A 919 -10.07 -11.02 18.76
CA PRO A 919 -11.05 -10.62 19.77
C PRO A 919 -12.27 -9.87 19.18
N ALA A 920 -13.45 -10.13 19.73
CA ALA A 920 -14.67 -9.42 19.36
C ALA A 920 -14.77 -8.03 20.01
N THR A 921 -15.45 -7.10 19.33
CA THR A 921 -15.86 -5.82 19.95
C THR A 921 -17.15 -5.97 20.73
N THR A 922 -17.31 -5.22 21.81
CA THR A 922 -18.53 -5.18 22.63
C THR A 922 -19.69 -4.44 21.95
N ALA A 923 -20.92 -4.73 22.38
CA ALA A 923 -22.16 -4.39 21.66
C ALA A 923 -22.30 -2.89 21.34
N ASN A 924 -22.05 -2.02 22.31
CA ASN A 924 -22.21 -0.57 22.21
C ASN A 924 -21.36 0.06 21.09
N VAL A 925 -20.28 -0.61 20.68
CA VAL A 925 -19.45 -0.18 19.56
C VAL A 925 -20.01 -0.70 18.21
N LYS A 926 -20.60 -1.90 18.13
CA LYS A 926 -20.95 -2.65 16.89
C LYS A 926 -21.89 -1.95 15.90
N ASP A 927 -22.60 -0.91 16.32
CA ASP A 927 -23.59 -0.20 15.50
C ASP A 927 -23.11 1.17 14.96
N ILE A 928 -21.93 1.61 15.39
CA ILE A 928 -21.31 2.88 15.01
C ILE A 928 -20.61 2.80 13.65
N GLN A 929 -20.59 3.90 12.90
CA GLN A 929 -19.81 3.97 11.66
C GLN A 929 -18.31 4.03 11.98
N LEU A 930 -17.53 3.15 11.34
CA LEU A 930 -16.15 2.79 11.72
C LEU A 930 -16.05 1.92 13.00
N SER A 931 -17.08 1.12 13.28
CA SER A 931 -16.98 -0.05 14.16
C SER A 931 -16.79 -1.35 13.38
N PHE A 932 -16.25 -2.35 14.07
CA PHE A 932 -15.70 -3.55 13.45
C PHE A 932 -16.02 -4.78 14.33
N LYS A 933 -16.81 -5.75 13.85
CA LYS A 933 -17.12 -7.00 14.59
C LYS A 933 -16.31 -8.20 14.03
N THR A 934 -15.88 -9.13 14.89
CA THR A 934 -15.44 -10.48 14.49
C THR A 934 -16.58 -11.50 14.52
N LEU A 935 -16.37 -12.62 13.84
CA LEU A 935 -17.26 -13.78 13.84
C LEU A 935 -16.81 -14.87 14.82
N ASN A 936 -16.63 -14.52 16.10
CA ASN A 936 -16.46 -15.47 17.21
C ASN A 936 -17.52 -15.28 18.30
N GLU A 937 -17.91 -16.41 18.91
CA GLU A 937 -18.86 -16.60 20.01
C GLU A 937 -20.34 -16.18 19.75
N GLY A 938 -21.26 -16.93 20.37
CA GLY A 938 -22.60 -17.22 19.83
C GLY A 938 -23.80 -16.69 20.61
N ASN A 939 -23.70 -15.55 21.30
CA ASN A 939 -24.75 -15.08 22.23
C ASN A 939 -25.92 -14.32 21.55
N MET A 940 -26.38 -14.83 20.40
CA MET A 940 -27.74 -14.54 19.87
C MET A 940 -28.66 -15.76 19.98
N LEU A 941 -28.11 -16.98 20.12
CA LEU A 941 -28.92 -18.19 20.27
C LEU A 941 -29.41 -18.39 21.71
N GLU A 942 -28.64 -18.03 22.74
CA GLU A 942 -29.09 -18.08 24.14
C GLU A 942 -30.29 -17.14 24.39
N ALA A 943 -30.27 -15.92 23.84
CA ALA A 943 -31.41 -15.01 23.91
C ALA A 943 -32.67 -15.61 23.27
N ALA A 944 -32.51 -16.31 22.14
CA ALA A 944 -33.59 -17.05 21.49
C ALA A 944 -33.97 -18.38 22.20
N TRP A 945 -33.13 -18.88 23.11
CA TRP A 945 -33.36 -20.09 23.92
C TRP A 945 -34.15 -19.74 25.19
N SER A 946 -33.77 -18.65 25.87
CA SER A 946 -34.55 -18.06 26.98
C SER A 946 -35.93 -17.60 26.51
N CYS A 947 -36.03 -16.98 25.33
CA CYS A 947 -37.33 -16.67 24.69
C CYS A 947 -38.18 -17.93 24.41
N LYS A 948 -37.58 -19.12 24.30
CA LYS A 948 -38.28 -20.40 24.14
C LYS A 948 -38.72 -21.05 25.47
N GLN A 949 -38.41 -20.44 26.62
CA GLN A 949 -38.86 -20.89 27.95
C GLN A 949 -40.09 -20.12 28.49
N GLY A 950 -40.66 -19.19 27.71
CA GLY A 950 -42.04 -18.72 27.91
C GLY A 950 -42.25 -17.48 28.79
N SER A 951 -41.29 -16.55 28.84
CA SER A 951 -41.36 -15.36 29.72
C SER A 951 -41.50 -14.00 29.02
N ILE A 952 -41.88 -13.96 27.74
CA ILE A 952 -42.10 -12.72 26.96
C ILE A 952 -43.31 -12.93 26.02
N GLU A 953 -44.15 -11.91 25.86
CA GLU A 953 -45.38 -11.98 25.05
C GLU A 953 -45.15 -12.11 23.53
N PRO A 954 -46.11 -12.69 22.78
CA PRO A 954 -45.96 -12.97 21.35
C PRO A 954 -45.70 -11.74 20.47
N GLU A 955 -46.25 -10.57 20.80
CA GLU A 955 -46.15 -9.35 19.97
C GLU A 955 -44.70 -8.90 19.75
N LEU A 956 -43.81 -9.16 20.71
CA LEU A 956 -42.39 -8.82 20.60
C LEU A 956 -41.67 -9.65 19.51
N VAL A 957 -42.16 -10.86 19.21
CA VAL A 957 -41.59 -11.74 18.18
C VAL A 957 -41.94 -11.24 16.77
N GLU A 958 -43.15 -10.70 16.61
CA GLU A 958 -43.64 -10.14 15.35
C GLU A 958 -42.94 -8.79 15.03
N ALA A 959 -42.81 -7.92 16.04
CA ALA A 959 -42.09 -6.64 15.93
C ALA A 959 -40.60 -6.78 15.50
N ILE A 960 -40.00 -7.96 15.73
CA ILE A 960 -38.58 -8.24 15.48
C ILE A 960 -38.32 -8.85 14.08
N GLY A 961 -39.32 -9.44 13.40
CA GLY A 961 -39.26 -9.82 11.97
C GLY A 961 -38.23 -10.90 11.58
N ILE A 962 -37.61 -11.59 12.56
CA ILE A 962 -36.52 -12.56 12.31
C ILE A 962 -36.97 -13.78 11.47
N ARG A 963 -38.23 -14.21 11.58
CA ARG A 963 -38.77 -15.36 10.83
C ARG A 963 -38.73 -15.13 9.31
N GLU A 964 -39.20 -13.97 8.85
CA GLU A 964 -39.15 -13.60 7.44
C GLU A 964 -37.71 -13.44 6.96
N ALA A 965 -36.87 -12.74 7.73
CA ALA A 965 -35.47 -12.48 7.39
C ALA A 965 -34.64 -13.77 7.25
N LEU A 966 -35.04 -14.88 7.91
CA LEU A 966 -34.40 -16.19 7.76
C LEU A 966 -34.92 -16.97 6.54
N SER A 967 -36.23 -16.93 6.25
CA SER A 967 -36.80 -17.53 5.02
C SER A 967 -36.29 -16.85 3.75
N TRP A 968 -36.06 -15.54 3.83
CA TRP A 968 -35.61 -14.68 2.73
C TRP A 968 -34.23 -15.04 2.17
N VAL A 969 -33.27 -15.46 3.01
CA VAL A 969 -31.87 -15.70 2.58
C VAL A 969 -31.74 -16.85 1.57
N TYR A 970 -32.65 -17.82 1.60
CA TYR A 970 -32.49 -19.09 0.87
C TYR A 970 -33.32 -19.21 -0.42
N SER A 971 -34.16 -18.22 -0.76
CA SER A 971 -35.30 -18.46 -1.67
C SER A 971 -35.22 -17.87 -3.09
N ARG A 972 -34.44 -16.81 -3.37
CA ARG A 972 -34.34 -16.22 -4.74
C ARG A 972 -32.96 -15.61 -5.09
N PRO A 973 -32.53 -15.64 -6.37
CA PRO A 973 -31.33 -14.95 -6.85
C PRO A 973 -31.54 -13.44 -7.07
N TRP A 974 -30.44 -12.68 -7.10
CA TRP A 974 -30.40 -11.21 -7.16
C TRP A 974 -29.43 -10.72 -8.26
N PRO A 975 -29.69 -9.60 -8.95
CA PRO A 975 -28.80 -9.05 -9.97
C PRO A 975 -27.60 -8.27 -9.38
N ARG A 976 -26.39 -8.61 -9.83
CA ARG A 976 -25.09 -8.23 -9.23
C ARG A 976 -24.18 -7.51 -10.23
N VAL A 977 -23.23 -6.71 -9.76
CA VAL A 977 -22.18 -6.08 -10.60
C VAL A 977 -20.85 -6.01 -9.91
N VAL A 978 -19.77 -6.14 -10.67
CA VAL A 978 -18.46 -6.53 -10.14
C VAL A 978 -17.35 -5.45 -10.43
N VAL A 979 -16.68 -4.88 -9.38
CA VAL A 979 -15.78 -3.67 -9.35
C VAL A 979 -14.82 -3.59 -8.13
N GLU A 980 -13.69 -2.88 -8.17
CA GLU A 980 -12.58 -2.93 -7.17
C GLU A 980 -11.59 -1.78 -7.39
N THR A 981 -10.50 -1.78 -6.62
CA THR A 981 -9.34 -0.91 -6.78
C THR A 981 -8.00 -1.66 -6.78
N ASP A 982 -7.04 -1.15 -7.56
CA ASP A 982 -5.63 -1.52 -7.51
C ASP A 982 -4.82 -0.25 -7.19
N CYS A 983 -4.24 -0.19 -6.00
CA CYS A 983 -3.85 1.07 -5.35
C CYS A 983 -2.46 1.59 -5.77
N LEU A 984 -2.38 2.33 -6.88
CA LEU A 984 -1.19 3.11 -7.24
C LEU A 984 -1.23 4.51 -6.60
N VAL A 985 -0.52 4.68 -5.48
CA VAL A 985 -0.46 5.96 -4.73
C VAL A 985 0.39 6.99 -5.48
N VAL A 986 -0.27 7.82 -6.30
CA VAL A 986 0.22 9.15 -6.65
C VAL A 986 -0.29 10.13 -5.59
N ALA A 987 0.63 10.83 -4.93
CA ALA A 987 0.27 11.85 -3.94
C ALA A 987 0.13 13.23 -4.60
N GLU A 988 -0.98 13.90 -4.31
CA GLU A 988 -1.17 15.36 -4.45
C GLU A 988 -0.91 16.07 -3.11
#